data_AF-A0A1Q6SUA6-F1
#
_entry.id   AF-A0A1Q6SUA6-F1
#
_cell.length_a   1.000
_cell.length_b   1.000
_cell.length_c   1.000
_cell.angle_alpha   90.00
_cell.angle_beta   90.00
_cell.angle_gamma   90.00
#
_symmetry.space_group_name_H-M   'P 1'
#
loop_
_entity.id
_entity.type
_entity.pdbx_description
1 polymer ?
#
loop_
_entity_poly.entity_id
_entity_poly.type
_entity_poly.pdbx_seq_one_letter_code
_entity_poly.pdbx_strand_id
1 'polypeptide(L)'
;MFPENFVWGVASSAYQIEGTDPEDGRGKNIWDTFAEQGRIYDGQNADVACDHMHRYKEDFAMMRLLGVKAYRFSLNWARILPEGTGRVNEKAIALYRDMIKEMKKNGIEPYVTMYHWEFPQALQDRGGWLNEEVIEWFGEYAKVVAENFSDLAEYFITLNEPECFVGIGHLSGIHAPGLKLPVKDVFQIAHNALRAHGRAVQMLRKYAKQPIKVGYAPTCGVAYPYTDSPEDIEAARSIYFGFDQPLDNWTWNVAWFNDPVFLGEYPKEGLEKFKEYLPVITKEDMELIHQPLDFMGQNIYNGYWIRAGKDGKPEYVDRTEGFPKTATNWPVTPECLYWGVRFLYERYHLPMYITENGMACHDQIAADGRVHDSNRIDFLDKYISCLQKAVDEGADVRGYFLWTFLDNFEWDKGYSERFGLVYVDYLTQKRIAKDSAYWYQQVMETNGRNLSINMNKKEIIYMNPVFKQMIWGGDKLGTEWHYDIPGDNTGECWAVSAHPSGDCTIKEGTYAGKTLSQLWTEEPELFGNVDNDRFPLLIKIIDAKADLSIQVHPDNVYAAKNENGSLGKTECWYIIDAPKGATLVIGHNAKTKEELNSMIREGRWNEFIRQVPVKKGDFIQIDPGTVHAIKGGIQILETQQNSDVTYRVYDYDRLSNGKPRELHVDKSIDVITVPAKSVEDSILSAEKIEAMDTPMKLLIACNYYKVWKIDVDAPLTITQDYPFLIMSVIDGDGLINGQMIKKGNHFILPSGYGKVDLQGKMTIIASTIA
;
A
#
# COMPACT_ATOMS: atom_id res chain seq x y z
N MET A 1 -3.92 12.93 6.44
CA MET A 1 -4.89 12.56 7.50
C MET A 1 -6.27 13.04 7.08
N PHE A 2 -7.34 12.40 7.55
CA PHE A 2 -8.71 12.81 7.19
C PHE A 2 -9.14 14.10 7.93
N PRO A 3 -10.18 14.82 7.45
CA PRO A 3 -10.76 15.96 8.15
C PRO A 3 -11.19 15.64 9.58
N GLU A 4 -11.15 16.61 10.49
CA GLU A 4 -11.50 16.40 11.92
C GLU A 4 -12.94 15.90 12.12
N ASN A 5 -13.85 16.26 11.22
CA ASN A 5 -15.25 15.86 11.22
C ASN A 5 -15.55 14.62 10.36
N PHE A 6 -14.52 13.89 9.92
CA PHE A 6 -14.69 12.67 9.14
C PHE A 6 -15.36 11.58 9.97
N VAL A 7 -16.37 10.93 9.39
CA VAL A 7 -17.17 9.89 10.04
C VAL A 7 -16.54 8.54 9.78
N TRP A 8 -16.05 7.90 10.84
CA TRP A 8 -15.65 6.50 10.82
C TRP A 8 -16.77 5.62 11.35
N GLY A 9 -17.15 4.61 10.57
CA GLY A 9 -18.23 3.72 10.94
C GLY A 9 -18.06 2.29 10.43
N VAL A 10 -19.00 1.46 10.84
CA VAL A 10 -19.15 0.07 10.36
C VAL A 10 -20.56 -0.11 9.82
N ALA A 11 -20.77 -1.12 8.97
CA ALA A 11 -22.06 -1.40 8.35
C ALA A 11 -22.53 -2.84 8.56
N SER A 12 -23.84 -3.05 8.42
CA SER A 12 -24.51 -4.34 8.33
C SER A 12 -25.87 -4.23 7.62
N SER A 13 -26.51 -5.38 7.37
CA SER A 13 -27.90 -5.45 6.95
C SER A 13 -28.72 -6.37 7.85
N ALA A 14 -30.02 -6.07 7.96
CA ALA A 14 -30.98 -6.75 8.81
C ALA A 14 -31.01 -8.26 8.56
N TYR A 15 -31.26 -8.69 7.32
CA TYR A 15 -31.40 -10.12 7.01
C TYR A 15 -30.12 -10.90 7.29
N GLN A 16 -28.95 -10.27 7.11
CA GLN A 16 -27.66 -10.97 7.26
C GLN A 16 -27.24 -11.21 8.71
N ILE A 17 -27.73 -10.41 9.67
CA ILE A 17 -27.29 -10.50 11.08
C ILE A 17 -28.42 -10.76 12.10
N GLU A 18 -29.66 -10.37 11.82
CA GLU A 18 -30.71 -10.32 12.86
C GLU A 18 -31.13 -11.71 13.35
N GLY A 19 -31.44 -12.61 12.41
CA GLY A 19 -32.21 -13.81 12.71
C GLY A 19 -33.72 -13.54 12.84
N THR A 20 -34.42 -14.52 13.39
CA THR A 20 -35.89 -14.55 13.50
C THR A 20 -36.34 -15.01 14.88
N ASP A 21 -37.50 -14.54 15.32
CA ASP A 21 -38.17 -15.07 16.52
C ASP A 21 -39.62 -15.45 16.18
N PRO A 22 -40.12 -16.62 16.62
CA PRO A 22 -41.48 -17.07 16.30
C PRO A 22 -42.59 -16.07 16.66
N GLU A 23 -42.35 -15.21 17.66
CA GLU A 23 -43.32 -14.26 18.18
C GLU A 23 -43.09 -12.82 17.65
N ASP A 24 -42.11 -12.60 16.76
CA ASP A 24 -41.77 -11.25 16.26
C ASP A 24 -42.84 -10.67 15.32
N GLY A 25 -43.71 -11.51 14.76
CA GLY A 25 -44.81 -11.10 13.88
C GLY A 25 -44.39 -10.59 12.49
N ARG A 26 -43.14 -10.88 12.06
CA ARG A 26 -42.64 -10.50 10.74
C ARG A 26 -43.37 -11.24 9.63
N GLY A 27 -43.51 -10.58 8.49
CA GLY A 27 -43.90 -11.22 7.24
C GLY A 27 -42.73 -11.96 6.61
N LYS A 28 -43.04 -12.89 5.71
CA LYS A 28 -42.03 -13.56 4.89
C LYS A 28 -41.45 -12.60 3.86
N ASN A 29 -40.15 -12.68 3.61
CA ASN A 29 -39.46 -11.91 2.58
C ASN A 29 -38.91 -12.81 1.46
N ILE A 30 -38.48 -12.22 0.35
CA ILE A 30 -38.02 -12.97 -0.84
C ILE A 30 -36.81 -13.87 -0.55
N TRP A 31 -35.93 -13.51 0.38
CA TRP A 31 -34.78 -14.33 0.74
C TRP A 31 -35.16 -15.56 1.57
N ASP A 32 -36.21 -15.49 2.38
CA ASP A 32 -36.75 -16.67 3.09
C ASP A 32 -37.21 -17.71 2.05
N THR A 33 -38.01 -17.27 1.08
CA THR A 33 -38.50 -18.12 0.00
C THR A 33 -37.36 -18.67 -0.87
N PHE A 34 -36.34 -17.86 -1.15
CA PHE A 34 -35.19 -18.26 -1.92
C PHE A 34 -34.35 -19.32 -1.20
N ALA A 35 -34.16 -19.19 0.11
CA ALA A 35 -33.48 -20.18 0.94
C ALA A 35 -34.25 -21.51 1.00
N GLU A 36 -35.57 -21.47 1.20
CA GLU A 36 -36.43 -22.67 1.18
C GLU A 36 -36.40 -23.43 -0.16
N GLN A 37 -36.11 -22.74 -1.26
CA GLN A 37 -35.92 -23.35 -2.58
C GLN A 37 -34.55 -24.05 -2.73
N GLY A 38 -33.70 -24.04 -1.70
CA GLY A 38 -32.36 -24.64 -1.73
C GLY A 38 -31.36 -23.90 -2.61
N ARG A 39 -31.54 -22.57 -2.77
CA ARG A 39 -30.72 -21.73 -3.66
C ARG A 39 -29.47 -21.15 -3.00
N ILE A 40 -29.33 -21.35 -1.70
CA ILE A 40 -28.18 -20.89 -0.90
C ILE A 40 -27.18 -22.05 -0.80
N TYR A 41 -25.89 -21.70 -0.76
CA TYR A 41 -24.81 -22.65 -0.48
C TYR A 41 -25.15 -23.61 0.67
N ASP A 42 -24.95 -24.91 0.43
CA ASP A 42 -25.24 -26.01 1.35
C ASP A 42 -26.66 -26.02 1.96
N GLY A 43 -27.63 -25.40 1.28
CA GLY A 43 -29.02 -25.33 1.76
C GLY A 43 -29.18 -24.52 3.05
N GLN A 44 -28.24 -23.61 3.33
CA GLN A 44 -28.27 -22.77 4.53
C GLN A 44 -29.39 -21.72 4.47
N ASN A 45 -29.74 -21.16 5.63
CA ASN A 45 -30.73 -20.11 5.79
C ASN A 45 -30.24 -19.05 6.81
N ALA A 46 -31.04 -18.01 7.02
CA ALA A 46 -30.73 -16.92 7.95
C ALA A 46 -31.69 -16.90 9.16
N ASP A 47 -32.25 -18.06 9.55
CA ASP A 47 -33.21 -18.14 10.67
C ASP A 47 -32.59 -17.67 11.99
N VAL A 48 -31.30 -17.99 12.19
CA VAL A 48 -30.50 -17.58 13.36
C VAL A 48 -29.54 -16.45 12.99
N ALA A 49 -28.79 -16.58 11.88
CA ALA A 49 -27.75 -15.62 11.50
C ALA A 49 -26.75 -15.36 12.64
N CYS A 50 -26.53 -14.08 12.97
CA CYS A 50 -25.71 -13.68 14.10
C CYS A 50 -26.55 -13.53 15.38
N ASP A 51 -27.84 -13.85 15.38
CA ASP A 51 -28.73 -13.67 16.53
C ASP A 51 -28.73 -12.22 17.06
N HIS A 52 -28.48 -11.25 16.16
CA HIS A 52 -28.33 -9.83 16.54
C HIS A 52 -29.61 -9.27 17.13
N MET A 53 -30.78 -9.78 16.75
CA MET A 53 -32.05 -9.32 17.31
C MET A 53 -32.14 -9.52 18.84
N HIS A 54 -31.45 -10.53 19.37
CA HIS A 54 -31.38 -10.80 20.81
C HIS A 54 -30.10 -10.26 21.45
N ARG A 55 -29.06 -10.00 20.66
CA ARG A 55 -27.69 -9.69 21.13
C ARG A 55 -27.18 -8.29 20.79
N TYR A 56 -27.99 -7.43 20.16
CA TYR A 56 -27.57 -6.09 19.76
C TYR A 56 -26.96 -5.25 20.89
N LYS A 57 -27.38 -5.47 22.16
CA LYS A 57 -26.77 -4.79 23.32
C LYS A 57 -25.30 -5.18 23.52
N GLU A 58 -24.97 -6.46 23.32
CA GLU A 58 -23.60 -6.97 23.36
C GLU A 58 -22.79 -6.40 22.19
N ASP A 59 -23.38 -6.44 20.99
CA ASP A 59 -22.72 -5.97 19.77
C ASP A 59 -22.45 -4.45 19.82
N PHE A 60 -23.38 -3.62 20.30
CA PHE A 60 -23.17 -2.16 20.46
C PHE A 60 -22.21 -1.82 21.61
N ALA A 61 -22.22 -2.58 22.69
CA ALA A 61 -21.21 -2.42 23.75
C ALA A 61 -19.81 -2.73 23.20
N MET A 62 -19.68 -3.73 22.34
CA MET A 62 -18.43 -4.08 21.67
C MET A 62 -17.98 -3.02 20.67
N MET A 63 -18.90 -2.48 19.85
CA MET A 63 -18.63 -1.32 18.98
C MET A 63 -18.04 -0.14 19.75
N ARG A 64 -18.66 0.23 20.89
CA ARG A 64 -18.16 1.30 21.76
C ARG A 64 -16.75 1.01 22.29
N LEU A 65 -16.49 -0.23 22.74
CA LEU A 65 -15.17 -0.62 23.25
C LEU A 65 -14.08 -0.58 22.15
N LEU A 66 -14.47 -0.79 20.90
CA LEU A 66 -13.60 -0.69 19.72
C LEU A 66 -13.57 0.72 19.11
N GLY A 67 -14.19 1.72 19.75
CA GLY A 67 -14.14 3.12 19.34
C GLY A 67 -15.05 3.50 18.17
N VAL A 68 -15.96 2.63 17.73
CA VAL A 68 -16.93 2.92 16.67
C VAL A 68 -17.91 4.00 17.11
N LYS A 69 -18.10 5.02 16.27
CA LYS A 69 -19.00 6.17 16.55
C LYS A 69 -20.16 6.30 15.58
N ALA A 70 -20.14 5.62 14.44
CA ALA A 70 -21.25 5.59 13.49
C ALA A 70 -21.54 4.15 13.06
N TYR A 71 -22.83 3.81 12.96
CA TYR A 71 -23.25 2.50 12.52
C TYR A 71 -24.34 2.61 11.47
N ARG A 72 -24.03 2.11 10.28
CA ARG A 72 -25.00 1.94 9.20
C ARG A 72 -25.65 0.57 9.32
N PHE A 73 -26.98 0.54 9.41
CA PHE A 73 -27.74 -0.70 9.49
C PHE A 73 -29.02 -0.58 8.68
N SER A 74 -29.60 -1.70 8.24
CA SER A 74 -30.89 -1.68 7.55
C SER A 74 -32.07 -2.03 8.45
N LEU A 75 -33.25 -1.60 8.01
CA LEU A 75 -34.54 -2.03 8.55
C LEU A 75 -35.12 -3.12 7.66
N ASN A 76 -35.74 -4.14 8.26
CA ASN A 76 -36.43 -5.16 7.48
C ASN A 76 -37.86 -4.73 7.14
N TRP A 77 -38.14 -4.48 5.86
CA TRP A 77 -39.46 -4.04 5.38
C TRP A 77 -40.55 -5.06 5.76
N ALA A 78 -40.33 -6.34 5.47
CA ALA A 78 -41.29 -7.40 5.82
C ALA A 78 -41.49 -7.55 7.34
N ARG A 79 -40.54 -7.12 8.17
CA ARG A 79 -40.70 -7.09 9.62
C ARG A 79 -41.60 -5.93 10.07
N ILE A 80 -41.45 -4.75 9.47
CA ILE A 80 -42.21 -3.53 9.83
C ILE A 80 -43.64 -3.57 9.26
N LEU A 81 -43.80 -4.02 8.02
CA LEU A 81 -45.07 -4.21 7.32
C LEU A 81 -45.17 -5.66 6.85
N PRO A 82 -45.73 -6.58 7.66
CA PRO A 82 -45.77 -8.02 7.35
C PRO A 82 -46.47 -8.38 6.05
N GLU A 83 -47.52 -7.64 5.69
CA GLU A 83 -48.25 -7.80 4.42
C GLU A 83 -47.66 -6.91 3.30
N GLY A 84 -46.52 -6.27 3.56
CA GLY A 84 -45.83 -5.31 2.69
C GLY A 84 -46.38 -3.89 2.74
N THR A 85 -47.69 -3.75 2.94
CA THR A 85 -48.40 -2.48 3.18
C THR A 85 -49.45 -2.64 4.29
N GLY A 86 -50.02 -1.53 4.76
CA GLY A 86 -51.13 -1.53 5.70
C GLY A 86 -50.70 -1.70 7.15
N ARG A 87 -50.87 -2.91 7.72
CA ARG A 87 -50.72 -3.12 9.16
C ARG A 87 -49.26 -2.98 9.58
N VAL A 88 -48.99 -2.04 10.48
CA VAL A 88 -47.68 -1.88 11.12
C VAL A 88 -47.50 -2.92 12.22
N ASN A 89 -46.35 -3.59 12.21
CA ASN A 89 -45.94 -4.46 13.30
C ASN A 89 -45.29 -3.65 14.43
N GLU A 90 -46.09 -3.32 15.45
CA GLU A 90 -45.64 -2.54 16.62
C GLU A 90 -44.46 -3.19 17.37
N LYS A 91 -44.33 -4.52 17.34
CA LYS A 91 -43.17 -5.21 17.95
C LYS A 91 -41.87 -4.88 17.22
N ALA A 92 -41.92 -4.82 15.88
CA ALA A 92 -40.78 -4.43 15.05
C ALA A 92 -40.38 -2.96 15.29
N ILE A 93 -41.36 -2.07 15.38
CA ILE A 93 -41.12 -0.66 15.73
C ILE A 93 -40.44 -0.55 17.10
N ALA A 94 -40.94 -1.29 18.10
CA ALA A 94 -40.35 -1.30 19.44
C ALA A 94 -38.90 -1.81 19.42
N LEU A 95 -38.62 -2.90 18.70
CA LEU A 95 -37.28 -3.47 18.56
C LEU A 95 -36.30 -2.47 17.95
N TYR A 96 -36.59 -1.92 16.77
CA TYR A 96 -35.68 -0.99 16.10
C TYR A 96 -35.52 0.32 16.86
N ARG A 97 -36.57 0.83 17.52
CA ARG A 97 -36.43 1.99 18.41
C ARG A 97 -35.54 1.68 19.61
N ASP A 98 -35.61 0.48 20.19
CA ASP A 98 -34.72 0.09 21.29
C ASP A 98 -33.28 -0.05 20.81
N MET A 99 -33.06 -0.65 19.64
CA MET A 99 -31.74 -0.74 19.01
C MET A 99 -31.13 0.65 18.81
N ILE A 100 -31.85 1.59 18.18
CA ILE A 100 -31.34 2.96 17.94
C ILE A 100 -31.06 3.68 19.27
N LYS A 101 -31.93 3.52 20.28
CA LYS A 101 -31.68 4.10 21.61
C LYS A 101 -30.45 3.50 22.27
N GLU A 102 -30.23 2.20 22.14
CA GLU A 102 -29.05 1.54 22.69
C GLU A 102 -27.78 1.93 21.94
N MET A 103 -27.82 2.11 20.61
CA MET A 103 -26.71 2.71 19.83
C MET A 103 -26.34 4.08 20.41
N LYS A 104 -27.33 4.98 20.55
CA LYS A 104 -27.11 6.33 21.10
C LYS A 104 -26.57 6.32 22.52
N LYS A 105 -27.07 5.41 23.37
CA LYS A 105 -26.53 5.20 24.73
C LYS A 105 -25.07 4.77 24.73
N ASN A 106 -24.62 4.07 23.70
CA ASN A 106 -23.23 3.68 23.49
C ASN A 106 -22.40 4.72 22.73
N GLY A 107 -22.97 5.90 22.42
CA GLY A 107 -22.28 6.97 21.68
C GLY A 107 -22.16 6.71 20.18
N ILE A 108 -23.04 5.88 19.62
CA ILE A 108 -23.03 5.47 18.22
C ILE A 108 -24.19 6.20 17.49
N GLU A 109 -23.85 6.94 16.43
CA GLU A 109 -24.82 7.62 15.59
C GLU A 109 -25.42 6.66 14.54
N PRO A 110 -26.76 6.53 14.47
CA PRO A 110 -27.44 5.64 13.54
C PRO A 110 -27.51 6.20 12.11
N TYR A 111 -27.12 5.38 11.13
CA TYR A 111 -27.33 5.61 9.70
C TYR A 111 -28.31 4.55 9.17
N VAL A 112 -29.55 4.94 8.93
CA VAL A 112 -30.65 4.00 8.66
C VAL A 112 -30.79 3.73 7.17
N THR A 113 -30.58 2.49 6.75
CA THR A 113 -30.90 2.04 5.38
C THR A 113 -32.31 1.44 5.35
N MET A 114 -33.18 1.95 4.49
CA MET A 114 -34.57 1.49 4.45
C MET A 114 -34.73 0.14 3.75
N TYR A 115 -34.02 -0.06 2.65
CA TYR A 115 -34.10 -1.27 1.85
C TYR A 115 -32.70 -1.82 1.54
N HIS A 116 -32.44 -3.02 2.04
CA HIS A 116 -31.24 -3.80 1.80
C HIS A 116 -31.65 -5.21 1.34
N TRP A 117 -32.42 -5.24 0.24
CA TRP A 117 -32.78 -6.44 -0.53
C TRP A 117 -33.81 -7.38 0.11
N GLU A 118 -34.27 -7.10 1.32
CA GLU A 118 -35.32 -7.87 2.00
C GLU A 118 -36.75 -7.45 1.58
N PHE A 119 -37.12 -7.72 0.34
CA PHE A 119 -38.45 -7.38 -0.19
C PHE A 119 -39.56 -8.28 0.39
N PRO A 120 -40.72 -7.74 0.83
CA PRO A 120 -41.82 -8.55 1.32
C PRO A 120 -42.35 -9.52 0.26
N GLN A 121 -42.45 -10.82 0.60
CA GLN A 121 -42.92 -11.84 -0.33
C GLN A 121 -44.37 -11.56 -0.78
N ALA A 122 -45.20 -11.01 0.11
CA ALA A 122 -46.58 -10.63 -0.21
C ALA A 122 -46.67 -9.60 -1.36
N LEU A 123 -45.66 -8.74 -1.52
CA LEU A 123 -45.58 -7.79 -2.64
C LEU A 123 -44.93 -8.43 -3.87
N GLN A 124 -43.98 -9.35 -3.68
CA GLN A 124 -43.39 -10.12 -4.78
C GLN A 124 -44.47 -10.94 -5.50
N ASP A 125 -45.38 -11.56 -4.75
CA ASP A 125 -46.51 -12.33 -5.29
C ASP A 125 -47.50 -11.46 -6.09
N ARG A 126 -47.45 -10.14 -5.90
CA ARG A 126 -48.23 -9.13 -6.63
C ARG A 126 -47.44 -8.48 -7.78
N GLY A 127 -46.30 -9.06 -8.17
CA GLY A 127 -45.47 -8.59 -9.29
C GLY A 127 -44.19 -7.87 -8.89
N GLY A 128 -43.91 -7.72 -7.60
CA GLY A 128 -42.64 -7.18 -7.09
C GLY A 128 -42.30 -5.81 -7.66
N TRP A 129 -41.02 -5.59 -7.96
CA TRP A 129 -40.52 -4.34 -8.52
C TRP A 129 -41.02 -4.02 -9.94
N LEU A 130 -41.58 -5.01 -10.66
CA LEU A 130 -42.17 -4.78 -11.98
C LEU A 130 -43.54 -4.08 -11.87
N ASN A 131 -44.23 -4.28 -10.74
CA ASN A 131 -45.51 -3.63 -10.48
C ASN A 131 -45.29 -2.16 -10.12
N GLU A 132 -45.91 -1.25 -10.87
CA GLU A 132 -45.80 0.20 -10.65
C GLU A 132 -46.34 0.65 -9.29
N GLU A 133 -47.27 -0.09 -8.67
CA GLU A 133 -47.75 0.21 -7.32
C GLU A 133 -46.63 0.18 -6.27
N VAL A 134 -45.48 -0.46 -6.55
CA VAL A 134 -44.32 -0.50 -5.65
C VAL A 134 -43.82 0.90 -5.25
N ILE A 135 -44.03 1.90 -6.10
CA ILE A 135 -43.65 3.29 -5.83
C ILE A 135 -44.42 3.81 -4.61
N GLU A 136 -45.72 3.56 -4.56
CA GLU A 136 -46.55 3.96 -3.42
C GLU A 136 -46.41 3.00 -2.24
N TRP A 137 -46.21 1.70 -2.45
CA TRP A 137 -45.93 0.77 -1.35
C TRP A 137 -44.65 1.15 -0.59
N PHE A 138 -43.58 1.47 -1.33
CA PHE A 138 -42.33 1.93 -0.73
C PHE A 138 -42.47 3.33 -0.11
N GLY A 139 -43.30 4.20 -0.70
CA GLY A 139 -43.69 5.48 -0.11
C GLY A 139 -44.43 5.33 1.23
N GLU A 140 -45.37 4.40 1.32
CA GLU A 140 -46.09 4.08 2.57
C GLU A 140 -45.12 3.55 3.63
N TYR A 141 -44.21 2.65 3.25
CA TYR A 141 -43.14 2.19 4.13
C TYR A 141 -42.24 3.34 4.59
N ALA A 142 -41.82 4.23 3.69
CA ALA A 142 -41.03 5.42 4.00
C ALA A 142 -41.73 6.35 5.00
N LYS A 143 -43.04 6.54 4.86
CA LYS A 143 -43.85 7.28 5.82
C LYS A 143 -43.78 6.62 7.20
N VAL A 144 -44.02 5.31 7.30
CA VAL A 144 -43.96 4.58 8.58
C VAL A 144 -42.57 4.71 9.21
N VAL A 145 -41.50 4.59 8.42
CA VAL A 145 -40.11 4.77 8.88
C VAL A 145 -39.90 6.19 9.43
N ALA A 146 -40.33 7.22 8.69
CA ALA A 146 -40.19 8.61 9.12
C ALA A 146 -40.93 8.88 10.42
N GLU A 147 -42.20 8.48 10.50
CA GLU A 147 -43.05 8.68 11.69
C GLU A 147 -42.47 7.97 12.92
N ASN A 148 -41.77 6.85 12.75
CA ASN A 148 -41.32 6.01 13.86
C ASN A 148 -39.84 6.07 14.20
N PHE A 149 -38.97 6.63 13.36
CA PHE A 149 -37.52 6.62 13.63
C PHE A 149 -36.82 7.96 13.44
N SER A 150 -37.43 8.92 12.74
CA SER A 150 -36.78 10.21 12.49
C SER A 150 -36.55 11.06 13.73
N ASP A 151 -37.27 10.84 14.84
CA ASP A 151 -36.97 11.50 16.13
C ASP A 151 -35.71 10.94 16.80
N LEU A 152 -35.22 9.78 16.34
CA LEU A 152 -34.06 9.10 16.90
C LEU A 152 -32.88 9.02 15.94
N ALA A 153 -33.06 9.20 14.63
CA ALA A 153 -32.00 9.15 13.64
C ALA A 153 -32.06 10.38 12.71
N GLU A 154 -30.90 10.88 12.30
CA GLU A 154 -30.79 12.00 11.35
C GLU A 154 -30.52 11.52 9.92
N TYR A 155 -29.76 10.44 9.75
CA TYR A 155 -29.29 9.97 8.44
C TYR A 155 -30.12 8.79 7.92
N PHE A 156 -30.67 8.96 6.72
CA PHE A 156 -31.46 7.94 6.03
C PHE A 156 -30.90 7.66 4.64
N ILE A 157 -30.81 6.37 4.29
CA ILE A 157 -30.44 5.86 2.98
C ILE A 157 -31.64 5.07 2.47
N THR A 158 -32.13 5.44 1.29
CA THR A 158 -33.34 4.85 0.70
C THR A 158 -33.09 3.43 0.20
N LEU A 159 -32.21 3.27 -0.80
CA LEU A 159 -31.88 2.00 -1.43
C LEU A 159 -30.38 1.70 -1.27
N ASN A 160 -30.07 0.45 -0.94
CA ASN A 160 -28.74 -0.13 -1.08
C ASN A 160 -28.64 -0.92 -2.40
N GLU A 161 -27.61 -0.63 -3.18
CA GLU A 161 -27.18 -1.38 -4.36
C GLU A 161 -28.32 -1.85 -5.28
N PRO A 162 -29.07 -0.93 -5.91
CA PRO A 162 -30.04 -1.32 -6.92
C PRO A 162 -29.45 -2.08 -8.09
N GLU A 163 -28.18 -1.85 -8.44
CA GLU A 163 -27.46 -2.65 -9.41
C GLU A 163 -27.54 -4.15 -9.10
N CYS A 164 -27.40 -4.52 -7.81
CA CYS A 164 -27.46 -5.89 -7.34
C CYS A 164 -28.88 -6.46 -7.38
N PHE A 165 -29.87 -5.85 -6.70
CA PHE A 165 -31.19 -6.47 -6.66
C PHE A 165 -31.92 -6.41 -8.01
N VAL A 166 -31.61 -5.45 -8.88
CA VAL A 166 -32.13 -5.40 -10.26
C VAL A 166 -31.40 -6.41 -11.15
N GLY A 167 -30.07 -6.35 -11.21
CA GLY A 167 -29.28 -7.21 -12.08
C GLY A 167 -29.18 -8.66 -11.58
N ILE A 168 -28.66 -8.84 -10.38
CA ILE A 168 -28.41 -10.16 -9.81
C ILE A 168 -29.73 -10.86 -9.44
N GLY A 169 -30.73 -10.12 -8.98
CA GLY A 169 -32.04 -10.65 -8.58
C GLY A 169 -33.01 -10.94 -9.72
N HIS A 170 -33.05 -10.10 -10.76
CA HIS A 170 -34.07 -10.16 -11.82
C HIS A 170 -33.55 -10.42 -13.23
N LEU A 171 -32.24 -10.22 -13.50
CA LEU A 171 -31.63 -10.53 -14.80
C LEU A 171 -30.88 -11.87 -14.76
N SER A 172 -29.93 -12.04 -13.85
CA SER A 172 -29.13 -13.27 -13.75
C SER A 172 -29.79 -14.36 -12.90
N GLY A 173 -30.62 -13.96 -11.93
CA GLY A 173 -31.34 -14.84 -11.01
C GLY A 173 -30.43 -15.58 -10.01
N ILE A 174 -29.26 -15.00 -9.72
CA ILE A 174 -28.31 -15.54 -8.72
C ILE A 174 -28.76 -15.19 -7.30
N HIS A 175 -29.36 -14.01 -7.10
CA HIS A 175 -29.90 -13.56 -5.81
C HIS A 175 -31.42 -13.60 -5.81
N ALA A 176 -32.04 -13.49 -4.63
CA ALA A 176 -33.49 -13.40 -4.52
C ALA A 176 -34.04 -12.20 -5.33
N PRO A 177 -35.20 -12.34 -6.01
CA PRO A 177 -36.11 -13.50 -6.02
C PRO A 177 -35.71 -14.64 -6.97
N GLY A 178 -34.53 -14.59 -7.60
CA GLY A 178 -34.01 -15.67 -8.45
C GLY A 178 -34.62 -15.71 -9.84
N LEU A 179 -35.05 -14.56 -10.35
CA LEU A 179 -35.76 -14.43 -11.62
C LEU A 179 -34.79 -14.15 -12.77
N LYS A 180 -35.16 -14.63 -13.96
CA LYS A 180 -34.49 -14.34 -15.23
C LYS A 180 -35.51 -13.71 -16.18
N LEU A 181 -35.72 -12.41 -16.03
CA LEU A 181 -36.76 -11.67 -16.75
C LEU A 181 -36.24 -11.19 -18.12
N PRO A 182 -37.16 -10.92 -19.07
CA PRO A 182 -36.82 -10.18 -20.29
C PRO A 182 -36.15 -8.85 -19.96
N VAL A 183 -35.15 -8.45 -20.75
CA VAL A 183 -34.36 -7.22 -20.53
C VAL A 183 -35.25 -5.98 -20.40
N LYS A 184 -36.32 -5.88 -21.19
CA LYS A 184 -37.32 -4.79 -21.10
C LYS A 184 -37.95 -4.68 -19.70
N ASP A 185 -38.28 -5.81 -19.09
CA ASP A 185 -38.89 -5.84 -17.75
C ASP A 185 -37.86 -5.44 -16.68
N VAL A 186 -36.59 -5.80 -16.87
CA VAL A 186 -35.49 -5.38 -15.98
C VAL A 186 -35.26 -3.86 -16.05
N PHE A 187 -35.35 -3.25 -17.24
CA PHE A 187 -35.33 -1.78 -17.37
C PHE A 187 -36.52 -1.11 -16.69
N GLN A 188 -37.73 -1.69 -16.80
CA GLN A 188 -38.90 -1.21 -16.07
C GLN A 188 -38.71 -1.31 -14.54
N ILE A 189 -38.14 -2.41 -14.06
CA ILE A 189 -37.79 -2.61 -12.64
C ILE A 189 -36.79 -1.56 -12.17
N ALA A 190 -35.72 -1.31 -12.93
CA ALA A 190 -34.74 -0.28 -12.60
C ALA A 190 -35.41 1.10 -12.50
N HIS A 191 -36.27 1.43 -13.46
CA HIS A 191 -37.00 2.70 -13.46
C HIS A 191 -37.97 2.82 -12.27
N ASN A 192 -38.72 1.77 -11.96
CA ASN A 192 -39.62 1.74 -10.80
C ASN A 192 -38.86 1.85 -9.48
N ALA A 193 -37.69 1.21 -9.35
CA ALA A 193 -36.85 1.34 -8.16
C ALA A 193 -36.39 2.78 -7.95
N LEU A 194 -35.96 3.48 -8.99
CA LEU A 194 -35.57 4.89 -8.90
C LEU A 194 -36.78 5.82 -8.60
N ARG A 195 -37.95 5.54 -9.17
CA ARG A 195 -39.19 6.27 -8.83
C ARG A 195 -39.59 6.04 -7.36
N ALA A 196 -39.46 4.80 -6.88
CA ALA A 196 -39.68 4.46 -5.49
C ALA A 196 -38.69 5.18 -4.56
N HIS A 197 -37.40 5.26 -4.92
CA HIS A 197 -36.42 6.09 -4.23
C HIS A 197 -36.92 7.54 -4.08
N GLY A 198 -37.30 8.18 -5.19
CA GLY A 198 -37.80 9.55 -5.19
C GLY A 198 -39.04 9.72 -4.31
N ARG A 199 -39.97 8.77 -4.39
CA ARG A 199 -41.17 8.74 -3.54
C ARG A 199 -40.84 8.59 -2.06
N ALA A 200 -39.87 7.75 -1.71
CA ALA A 200 -39.39 7.61 -0.35
C ALA A 200 -38.77 8.91 0.19
N VAL A 201 -37.96 9.62 -0.61
CA VAL A 201 -37.41 10.93 -0.21
C VAL A 201 -38.53 11.93 0.12
N GLN A 202 -39.57 12.00 -0.71
CA GLN A 202 -40.74 12.87 -0.46
C GLN A 202 -41.44 12.51 0.86
N MET A 203 -41.68 11.21 1.09
CA MET A 203 -42.40 10.75 2.29
C MET A 203 -41.54 10.91 3.55
N LEU A 204 -40.25 10.60 3.49
CA LEU A 204 -39.30 10.84 4.58
C LEU A 204 -39.33 12.30 5.02
N ARG A 205 -39.13 13.25 4.10
CA ARG A 205 -39.12 14.68 4.42
C ARG A 205 -40.46 15.21 4.89
N LYS A 206 -41.57 14.69 4.34
CA LYS A 206 -42.92 15.13 4.70
C LYS A 206 -43.30 14.73 6.13
N TYR A 207 -42.87 13.55 6.57
CA TYR A 207 -43.32 12.97 7.85
C TYR A 207 -42.22 12.91 8.93
N ALA A 208 -41.01 13.36 8.64
CA ALA A 208 -39.94 13.43 9.62
C ALA A 208 -40.30 14.38 10.79
N LYS A 209 -39.92 13.97 12.00
CA LYS A 209 -40.14 14.70 13.26
C LYS A 209 -39.06 15.74 13.56
N GLN A 210 -37.98 15.73 12.80
CA GLN A 210 -36.88 16.70 12.84
C GLN A 210 -36.26 16.83 11.44
N PRO A 211 -35.40 17.83 11.18
CA PRO A 211 -34.58 17.86 9.97
C PRO A 211 -33.75 16.57 9.86
N ILE A 212 -33.79 15.96 8.68
CA ILE A 212 -33.08 14.72 8.36
C ILE A 212 -32.19 14.94 7.14
N LYS A 213 -31.19 14.08 6.98
CA LYS A 213 -30.35 13.98 5.79
C LYS A 213 -30.68 12.69 5.05
N VAL A 214 -30.95 12.80 3.76
CA VAL A 214 -31.34 11.67 2.93
C VAL A 214 -30.31 11.45 1.83
N GLY A 215 -29.91 10.19 1.68
CA GLY A 215 -29.02 9.74 0.62
C GLY A 215 -29.49 8.45 -0.04
N TYR A 216 -28.60 7.93 -0.87
CA TYR A 216 -28.78 6.80 -1.78
C TYR A 216 -27.42 6.08 -1.91
N ALA A 217 -27.38 4.74 -1.83
CA ALA A 217 -26.13 3.96 -1.75
C ALA A 217 -26.02 2.94 -2.90
N PRO A 218 -25.70 3.37 -4.13
CA PRO A 218 -25.41 2.51 -5.27
C PRO A 218 -24.07 1.77 -5.12
N THR A 219 -23.86 0.74 -5.96
CA THR A 219 -22.58 0.02 -6.10
C THR A 219 -22.09 0.04 -7.53
N CYS A 220 -20.80 -0.14 -7.75
CA CYS A 220 -20.24 -0.16 -9.09
C CYS A 220 -18.97 -1.02 -9.19
N GLY A 221 -18.69 -1.49 -10.39
CA GLY A 221 -17.34 -1.90 -10.79
C GLY A 221 -16.59 -0.69 -11.32
N VAL A 222 -15.49 -0.30 -10.68
CA VAL A 222 -14.76 0.91 -11.07
C VAL A 222 -13.83 0.60 -12.26
N ALA A 223 -14.03 1.30 -13.37
CA ALA A 223 -13.02 1.39 -14.43
C ALA A 223 -12.00 2.46 -14.03
N TYR A 224 -10.73 2.06 -13.88
CA TYR A 224 -9.67 2.97 -13.45
C TYR A 224 -8.45 2.86 -14.38
N PRO A 225 -7.65 3.93 -14.51
CA PRO A 225 -6.59 3.97 -15.52
C PRO A 225 -5.43 3.03 -15.17
N TYR A 226 -4.83 2.43 -16.19
CA TYR A 226 -3.67 1.56 -16.07
C TYR A 226 -2.39 2.34 -15.71
N THR A 227 -2.28 3.57 -16.22
CA THR A 227 -1.22 4.53 -15.86
C THR A 227 -1.81 5.90 -15.55
N ASP A 228 -1.06 6.78 -14.88
CA ASP A 228 -1.48 8.16 -14.62
C ASP A 228 -1.38 9.09 -15.85
N SER A 229 -1.31 8.54 -17.07
CA SER A 229 -1.31 9.35 -18.29
C SER A 229 -2.70 9.98 -18.53
N PRO A 230 -2.78 11.22 -19.05
CA PRO A 230 -4.06 11.86 -19.37
C PRO A 230 -4.94 11.01 -20.29
N GLU A 231 -4.34 10.28 -21.23
CA GLU A 231 -5.02 9.42 -22.18
C GLU A 231 -5.67 8.21 -21.50
N ASP A 232 -4.96 7.51 -20.61
CA ASP A 232 -5.52 6.38 -19.85
C ASP A 232 -6.61 6.85 -18.88
N ILE A 233 -6.41 8.00 -18.24
CA ILE A 233 -7.39 8.62 -17.34
C ILE A 233 -8.70 8.90 -18.07
N GLU A 234 -8.65 9.47 -19.28
CA GLU A 234 -9.86 9.71 -20.07
C GLU A 234 -10.48 8.43 -20.61
N ALA A 235 -9.68 7.46 -21.06
CA ALA A 235 -10.17 6.16 -21.47
C ALA A 235 -10.95 5.47 -20.33
N ALA A 236 -10.39 5.45 -19.12
CA ALA A 236 -11.05 4.89 -17.94
C ALA A 236 -12.36 5.61 -17.60
N ARG A 237 -12.36 6.96 -17.59
CA ARG A 237 -13.57 7.76 -17.34
C ARG A 237 -14.66 7.49 -18.37
N SER A 238 -14.28 7.36 -19.64
CA SER A 238 -15.22 7.07 -20.73
C SER A 238 -15.88 5.69 -20.55
N ILE A 239 -15.14 4.67 -20.13
CA ILE A 239 -15.70 3.35 -19.82
C ILE A 239 -16.54 3.39 -18.54
N TYR A 240 -16.10 4.14 -17.52
CA TYR A 240 -16.78 4.18 -16.23
C TYR A 240 -18.20 4.73 -16.36
N PHE A 241 -18.39 5.81 -17.12
CA PHE A 241 -19.71 6.43 -17.34
C PHE A 241 -20.39 6.03 -18.65
N GLY A 242 -19.66 5.42 -19.58
CA GLY A 242 -20.15 5.04 -20.92
C GLY A 242 -20.84 3.68 -20.95
N PHE A 243 -21.40 3.34 -22.11
CA PHE A 243 -22.31 2.22 -22.25
C PHE A 243 -21.72 1.05 -23.04
N ASP A 244 -20.43 0.79 -22.95
CA ASP A 244 -19.77 -0.29 -23.72
C ASP A 244 -20.08 -1.71 -23.21
N GLN A 245 -20.64 -1.82 -22.01
CA GLN A 245 -21.03 -3.10 -21.39
C GLN A 245 -22.01 -3.90 -22.27
N PRO A 246 -21.89 -5.24 -22.31
CA PRO A 246 -22.86 -6.09 -22.99
C PRO A 246 -24.24 -6.05 -22.29
N LEU A 247 -25.29 -6.46 -23.02
CA LEU A 247 -26.67 -6.36 -22.54
C LEU A 247 -26.98 -7.30 -21.36
N ASP A 248 -26.20 -8.33 -21.12
CA ASP A 248 -26.34 -9.19 -19.93
C ASP A 248 -25.64 -8.60 -18.69
N ASN A 249 -24.92 -7.48 -18.83
CA ASN A 249 -24.17 -6.82 -17.77
C ASN A 249 -24.47 -5.32 -17.61
N TRP A 250 -25.49 -4.79 -18.31
CA TRP A 250 -25.77 -3.33 -18.32
C TRP A 250 -26.10 -2.77 -16.94
N THR A 251 -26.62 -3.59 -16.02
CA THR A 251 -27.02 -3.17 -14.67
C THR A 251 -25.84 -2.76 -13.78
N TRP A 252 -24.59 -2.98 -14.19
CA TRP A 252 -23.40 -2.48 -13.50
C TRP A 252 -22.96 -1.08 -13.97
N ASN A 253 -23.71 -0.45 -14.89
CA ASN A 253 -23.39 0.88 -15.37
C ASN A 253 -23.75 1.94 -14.31
N VAL A 254 -22.73 2.59 -13.75
CA VAL A 254 -22.88 3.57 -12.67
C VAL A 254 -23.70 4.80 -13.10
N ALA A 255 -23.54 5.28 -14.33
CA ALA A 255 -24.25 6.46 -14.82
C ALA A 255 -25.76 6.21 -14.95
N TRP A 256 -26.17 5.00 -15.31
CA TRP A 256 -27.59 4.63 -15.47
C TRP A 256 -28.38 4.75 -14.17
N PHE A 257 -27.75 4.42 -13.04
CA PHE A 257 -28.38 4.49 -11.72
C PHE A 257 -28.16 5.85 -11.03
N ASN A 258 -27.08 6.56 -11.35
CA ASN A 258 -26.70 7.79 -10.65
C ASN A 258 -27.14 9.08 -11.37
N ASP A 259 -26.99 9.18 -12.69
CA ASP A 259 -27.39 10.38 -13.44
C ASP A 259 -28.88 10.77 -13.24
N PRO A 260 -29.87 9.85 -13.35
CA PRO A 260 -31.26 10.23 -13.13
C PRO A 260 -31.51 10.73 -11.71
N VAL A 261 -30.80 10.21 -10.71
CA VAL A 261 -30.94 10.59 -9.29
C VAL A 261 -30.27 11.94 -9.02
N PHE A 262 -29.04 12.15 -9.49
CA PHE A 262 -28.23 13.32 -9.12
C PHE A 262 -28.23 14.45 -10.17
N LEU A 263 -28.52 14.15 -11.43
CA LEU A 263 -28.57 15.13 -12.53
C LEU A 263 -29.98 15.31 -13.12
N GLY A 264 -30.92 14.41 -12.80
CA GLY A 264 -32.31 14.51 -13.23
C GLY A 264 -32.58 14.10 -14.68
N GLU A 265 -31.63 13.44 -15.33
CA GLU A 265 -31.80 12.86 -16.67
C GLU A 265 -31.06 11.53 -16.79
N TYR A 266 -31.59 10.60 -17.57
CA TYR A 266 -30.84 9.41 -17.96
C TYR A 266 -29.75 9.76 -18.99
N PRO A 267 -28.64 9.01 -19.03
CA PRO A 267 -27.56 9.27 -19.98
C PRO A 267 -28.03 9.11 -21.43
N LYS A 268 -27.77 10.13 -22.28
CA LYS A 268 -28.21 10.15 -23.69
C LYS A 268 -27.73 8.93 -24.49
N GLU A 269 -26.49 8.51 -24.27
CA GLU A 269 -25.90 7.34 -24.92
C GLU A 269 -26.68 6.05 -24.57
N GLY A 270 -26.97 5.84 -23.28
CA GLY A 270 -27.77 4.70 -22.83
C GLY A 270 -29.20 4.74 -23.36
N LEU A 271 -29.82 5.92 -23.43
CA LEU A 271 -31.16 6.09 -24.00
C LEU A 271 -31.23 5.66 -25.47
N GLU A 272 -30.22 6.00 -26.26
CA GLU A 272 -30.14 5.57 -27.67
C GLU A 272 -29.81 4.07 -27.78
N LYS A 273 -28.81 3.59 -27.04
CA LYS A 273 -28.38 2.18 -27.09
C LYS A 273 -29.49 1.21 -26.71
N PHE A 274 -30.30 1.55 -25.71
CA PHE A 274 -31.30 0.65 -25.14
C PHE A 274 -32.74 0.97 -25.54
N LYS A 275 -32.96 1.86 -26.51
CA LYS A 275 -34.27 2.38 -26.93
C LYS A 275 -35.38 1.33 -27.06
N GLU A 276 -35.07 0.13 -27.54
CA GLU A 276 -36.03 -0.96 -27.73
C GLU A 276 -36.53 -1.60 -26.42
N TYR A 277 -35.78 -1.44 -25.33
CA TYR A 277 -36.06 -2.03 -24.02
C TYR A 277 -36.58 -1.02 -22.99
N LEU A 278 -36.54 0.28 -23.30
CA LEU A 278 -36.87 1.31 -22.32
C LEU A 278 -38.37 1.30 -21.96
N PRO A 279 -38.71 1.58 -20.69
CA PRO A 279 -40.06 1.91 -20.32
C PRO A 279 -40.46 3.27 -20.89
N VAL A 280 -41.73 3.64 -20.72
CA VAL A 280 -42.14 5.03 -20.96
C VAL A 280 -41.56 5.88 -19.84
N ILE A 281 -40.59 6.75 -20.17
CA ILE A 281 -39.98 7.69 -19.24
C ILE A 281 -40.68 9.03 -19.40
N THR A 282 -41.40 9.48 -18.38
CA THR A 282 -42.11 10.76 -18.39
C THR A 282 -41.32 11.86 -17.69
N LYS A 283 -41.74 13.12 -17.87
CA LYS A 283 -41.15 14.26 -17.17
C LYS A 283 -41.43 14.17 -15.66
N GLU A 284 -42.63 13.72 -15.32
CA GLU A 284 -43.08 13.49 -13.95
C GLU A 284 -42.26 12.41 -13.26
N ASP A 285 -41.82 11.37 -13.99
CA ASP A 285 -40.93 10.35 -13.44
C ASP A 285 -39.56 10.94 -13.10
N MET A 286 -38.99 11.76 -13.98
CA MET A 286 -37.68 12.38 -13.72
C MET A 286 -37.75 13.40 -12.59
N GLU A 287 -38.84 14.18 -12.51
CA GLU A 287 -39.11 15.07 -11.37
C GLU A 287 -39.26 14.28 -10.06
N LEU A 288 -39.88 13.10 -10.10
CA LEU A 288 -39.99 12.22 -8.94
C LEU A 288 -38.63 11.65 -8.55
N ILE A 289 -37.87 11.07 -9.49
CA ILE A 289 -36.56 10.43 -9.23
C ILE A 289 -35.56 11.46 -8.68
N HIS A 290 -35.49 12.65 -9.26
CA HIS A 290 -34.55 13.70 -8.91
C HIS A 290 -35.03 14.54 -7.72
N GLN A 291 -35.35 13.89 -6.60
CA GLN A 291 -35.49 14.63 -5.35
C GLN A 291 -34.12 15.12 -4.86
N PRO A 292 -33.99 16.33 -4.31
CA PRO A 292 -32.72 16.81 -3.78
C PRO A 292 -32.18 15.87 -2.71
N LEU A 293 -30.91 15.47 -2.75
CA LEU A 293 -30.28 14.63 -1.74
C LEU A 293 -29.23 15.42 -0.94
N ASP A 294 -28.99 14.99 0.29
CA ASP A 294 -28.06 15.64 1.22
C ASP A 294 -26.63 15.08 1.10
N PHE A 295 -26.51 13.84 0.63
CA PHE A 295 -25.24 13.16 0.38
C PHE A 295 -25.41 12.01 -0.63
N MET A 296 -24.30 11.63 -1.26
CA MET A 296 -24.16 10.44 -2.08
C MET A 296 -23.50 9.33 -1.23
N GLY A 297 -24.20 8.23 -1.02
CA GLY A 297 -23.55 6.98 -0.62
C GLY A 297 -22.89 6.34 -1.84
N GLN A 298 -21.88 5.51 -1.63
CA GLN A 298 -21.31 4.68 -2.69
C GLN A 298 -20.63 3.47 -2.06
N ASN A 299 -20.93 2.29 -2.59
CA ASN A 299 -20.24 1.05 -2.25
C ASN A 299 -19.18 0.78 -3.33
N ILE A 300 -17.94 0.52 -2.91
CA ILE A 300 -16.80 0.25 -3.81
C ILE A 300 -15.97 -0.87 -3.19
N TYR A 301 -15.83 -1.98 -3.90
CA TYR A 301 -15.05 -3.13 -3.47
C TYR A 301 -13.84 -3.40 -4.36
N ASN A 302 -14.01 -3.28 -5.67
CA ASN A 302 -12.96 -3.57 -6.64
C ASN A 302 -13.18 -2.83 -7.98
N GLY A 303 -12.21 -2.95 -8.87
CA GLY A 303 -12.25 -2.37 -10.20
C GLY A 303 -11.43 -3.15 -11.23
N TYR A 304 -11.33 -2.59 -12.44
CA TYR A 304 -10.57 -3.13 -13.55
C TYR A 304 -9.81 -2.03 -14.30
N TRP A 305 -8.64 -2.39 -14.83
CA TRP A 305 -7.76 -1.47 -15.54
C TRP A 305 -8.25 -1.18 -16.95
N ILE A 306 -8.20 0.10 -17.32
CA ILE A 306 -8.41 0.59 -18.67
C ILE A 306 -7.21 1.41 -19.11
N ARG A 307 -6.79 1.27 -20.38
CA ARG A 307 -5.80 2.14 -21.02
C ARG A 307 -6.33 2.69 -22.34
N ALA A 308 -5.69 3.73 -22.86
CA ALA A 308 -5.89 4.18 -24.23
C ALA A 308 -5.23 3.20 -25.21
N GLY A 309 -6.04 2.57 -26.06
CA GLY A 309 -5.57 1.71 -27.14
C GLY A 309 -4.88 2.49 -28.25
N LYS A 310 -4.08 1.79 -29.08
CA LYS A 310 -3.35 2.41 -30.20
C LYS A 310 -4.24 3.04 -31.26
N ASP A 311 -5.50 2.62 -31.34
CA ASP A 311 -6.53 3.15 -32.23
C ASP A 311 -7.32 4.31 -31.59
N GLY A 312 -6.93 4.75 -30.39
CA GLY A 312 -7.58 5.81 -29.63
C GLY A 312 -8.82 5.36 -28.86
N LYS A 313 -9.16 4.06 -28.86
CA LYS A 313 -10.30 3.53 -28.10
C LYS A 313 -9.84 2.96 -26.77
N PRO A 314 -10.71 2.93 -25.74
CA PRO A 314 -10.37 2.27 -24.48
C PRO A 314 -10.09 0.76 -24.67
N GLU A 315 -9.09 0.27 -23.96
CA GLU A 315 -8.68 -1.14 -23.96
C GLU A 315 -8.68 -1.68 -22.53
N TYR A 316 -9.30 -2.84 -22.32
CA TYR A 316 -9.27 -3.57 -21.05
C TYR A 316 -7.91 -4.23 -20.88
N VAL A 317 -7.25 -3.99 -19.74
CA VAL A 317 -5.94 -4.57 -19.46
C VAL A 317 -6.09 -5.79 -18.56
N ASP A 318 -5.55 -6.91 -19.03
CA ASP A 318 -5.53 -8.16 -18.27
C ASP A 318 -4.68 -8.05 -17.02
N ARG A 319 -5.07 -8.81 -15.99
CA ARG A 319 -4.29 -8.94 -14.76
C ARG A 319 -3.15 -9.92 -14.96
N THR A 320 -2.01 -9.65 -14.33
CA THR A 320 -0.85 -10.54 -14.35
C THR A 320 -1.15 -11.87 -13.64
N GLU A 321 -0.39 -12.92 -13.98
CA GLU A 321 -0.50 -14.20 -13.31
C GLU A 321 -0.22 -14.06 -11.80
N GLY A 322 -1.07 -14.67 -10.98
CA GLY A 322 -0.95 -14.59 -9.51
C GLY A 322 -1.48 -13.29 -8.90
N PHE A 323 -2.24 -12.47 -9.65
CA PHE A 323 -2.83 -11.24 -9.12
C PHE A 323 -3.62 -11.48 -7.82
N PRO A 324 -3.45 -10.66 -6.77
CA PRO A 324 -4.05 -10.89 -5.46
C PRO A 324 -5.59 -10.91 -5.49
N LYS A 325 -6.18 -11.79 -4.66
CA LYS A 325 -7.63 -11.98 -4.56
C LYS A 325 -8.11 -12.13 -3.11
N THR A 326 -9.35 -11.76 -2.87
CA THR A 326 -10.11 -12.05 -1.64
C THR A 326 -10.52 -13.52 -1.58
N ALA A 327 -11.09 -13.97 -0.45
CA ALA A 327 -11.69 -15.31 -0.32
C ALA A 327 -12.83 -15.56 -1.34
N THR A 328 -13.59 -14.51 -1.66
CA THR A 328 -14.62 -14.50 -2.72
C THR A 328 -14.06 -14.49 -4.15
N ASN A 329 -12.73 -14.62 -4.32
CA ASN A 329 -12.01 -14.53 -5.59
C ASN A 329 -12.10 -13.15 -6.28
N TRP A 330 -12.50 -12.10 -5.55
CA TRP A 330 -12.49 -10.75 -6.07
C TRP A 330 -11.07 -10.21 -6.12
N PRO A 331 -10.70 -9.44 -7.16
CA PRO A 331 -9.37 -8.85 -7.29
C PRO A 331 -9.17 -7.76 -6.23
N VAL A 332 -7.97 -7.69 -5.67
CA VAL A 332 -7.59 -6.62 -4.73
C VAL A 332 -7.00 -5.45 -5.53
N THR A 333 -7.75 -4.34 -5.62
CA THR A 333 -7.46 -3.19 -6.50
C THR A 333 -7.67 -1.86 -5.75
N PRO A 334 -6.79 -1.49 -4.82
CA PRO A 334 -6.99 -0.32 -3.95
C PRO A 334 -7.18 1.00 -4.70
N GLU A 335 -6.57 1.14 -5.88
CA GLU A 335 -6.66 2.33 -6.73
C GLU A 335 -8.10 2.63 -7.18
N CYS A 336 -8.97 1.61 -7.18
CA CYS A 336 -10.37 1.77 -7.51
C CYS A 336 -11.09 2.72 -6.54
N LEU A 337 -10.68 2.74 -5.26
CA LEU A 337 -11.30 3.62 -4.27
C LEU A 337 -10.86 5.07 -4.46
N TYR A 338 -9.64 5.31 -4.91
CA TYR A 338 -9.17 6.64 -5.30
C TYR A 338 -9.89 7.15 -6.56
N TRP A 339 -9.79 6.41 -7.67
CA TRP A 339 -10.31 6.84 -8.97
C TRP A 339 -11.83 6.85 -9.02
N GLY A 340 -12.49 5.86 -8.41
CA GLY A 340 -13.94 5.80 -8.34
C GLY A 340 -14.51 7.02 -7.62
N VAL A 341 -13.96 7.38 -6.45
CA VAL A 341 -14.37 8.57 -5.71
C VAL A 341 -14.09 9.84 -6.51
N ARG A 342 -12.89 9.97 -7.06
CA ARG A 342 -12.52 11.14 -7.86
C ARG A 342 -13.48 11.36 -9.03
N PHE A 343 -13.73 10.34 -9.85
CA PHE A 343 -14.62 10.44 -11.00
C PHE A 343 -16.06 10.75 -10.59
N LEU A 344 -16.58 10.12 -9.54
CA LEU A 344 -17.94 10.38 -9.05
C LEU A 344 -18.09 11.80 -8.51
N TYR A 345 -17.13 12.27 -7.73
CA TYR A 345 -17.15 13.64 -7.20
C TYR A 345 -17.00 14.70 -8.30
N GLU A 346 -16.10 14.48 -9.27
CA GLU A 346 -15.94 15.33 -10.46
C GLU A 346 -17.24 15.45 -11.27
N ARG A 347 -18.10 14.41 -11.27
CA ARG A 347 -19.35 14.39 -12.03
C ARG A 347 -20.54 14.98 -11.27
N TYR A 348 -20.71 14.64 -9.99
CA TYR A 348 -21.94 14.92 -9.25
C TYR A 348 -21.81 16.04 -8.20
N HIS A 349 -20.58 16.35 -7.75
CA HIS A 349 -20.30 17.43 -6.80
C HIS A 349 -21.15 17.44 -5.51
N LEU A 350 -21.55 16.25 -5.03
CA LEU A 350 -22.24 16.07 -3.75
C LEU A 350 -21.29 15.51 -2.69
N PRO A 351 -21.54 15.80 -1.41
CA PRO A 351 -20.80 15.16 -0.32
C PRO A 351 -20.94 13.64 -0.37
N MET A 352 -19.83 12.93 -0.30
CA MET A 352 -19.78 11.48 -0.44
C MET A 352 -19.58 10.76 0.90
N TYR A 353 -20.16 9.58 1.01
CA TYR A 353 -19.82 8.58 2.02
C TYR A 353 -19.51 7.26 1.32
N ILE A 354 -18.37 6.65 1.65
CA ILE A 354 -18.16 5.24 1.30
C ILE A 354 -19.04 4.43 2.26
N THR A 355 -20.18 3.94 1.77
CA THR A 355 -21.21 3.30 2.60
C THR A 355 -20.94 1.82 2.83
N GLU A 356 -20.11 1.21 1.96
CA GLU A 356 -19.52 -0.12 2.14
C GLU A 356 -18.17 -0.22 1.42
N ASN A 357 -17.17 -0.75 2.13
CA ASN A 357 -15.92 -1.26 1.58
C ASN A 357 -15.36 -2.31 2.56
N GLY A 358 -14.78 -3.38 2.05
CA GLY A 358 -14.20 -4.45 2.86
C GLY A 358 -13.80 -5.66 2.02
N MET A 359 -13.36 -6.73 2.69
CA MET A 359 -13.01 -7.98 2.01
C MET A 359 -13.39 -9.22 2.82
N ALA A 360 -13.69 -10.31 2.10
CA ALA A 360 -13.79 -11.64 2.67
C ALA A 360 -12.40 -12.26 2.91
N CYS A 361 -12.22 -12.90 4.07
CA CYS A 361 -11.02 -13.69 4.42
C CYS A 361 -11.39 -15.10 4.89
N HIS A 362 -10.46 -16.04 4.78
CA HIS A 362 -10.56 -17.38 5.38
C HIS A 362 -10.14 -17.36 6.84
N ASP A 363 -10.94 -16.68 7.67
CA ASP A 363 -10.64 -16.47 9.08
C ASP A 363 -10.82 -17.75 9.92
N GLN A 364 -9.89 -17.99 10.84
CA GLN A 364 -9.95 -19.11 11.80
C GLN A 364 -9.54 -18.65 13.20
N ILE A 365 -10.05 -19.34 14.22
CA ILE A 365 -9.60 -19.16 15.60
C ILE A 365 -8.25 -19.89 15.76
N ALA A 366 -7.20 -19.14 16.06
CA ALA A 366 -5.86 -19.65 16.29
C ALA A 366 -5.74 -20.37 17.65
N ALA A 367 -4.62 -21.05 17.87
CA ALA A 367 -4.37 -21.83 19.09
C ALA A 367 -4.39 -20.99 20.39
N ASP A 368 -4.18 -19.68 20.29
CA ASP A 368 -4.26 -18.73 21.40
C ASP A 368 -5.69 -18.19 21.64
N GLY A 369 -6.66 -18.63 20.84
CA GLY A 369 -8.07 -18.22 20.93
C GLY A 369 -8.40 -16.91 20.21
N ARG A 370 -7.46 -16.31 19.46
CA ARG A 370 -7.65 -15.07 18.69
C ARG A 370 -7.88 -15.37 17.21
N VAL A 371 -8.22 -14.34 16.44
CA VAL A 371 -8.34 -14.41 14.97
C VAL A 371 -7.34 -13.42 14.37
N HIS A 372 -6.30 -13.97 13.73
CA HIS A 372 -5.23 -13.20 13.10
C HIS A 372 -5.50 -13.05 11.60
N ASP A 373 -5.88 -11.85 11.17
CA ASP A 373 -6.37 -11.55 9.83
C ASP A 373 -5.59 -10.42 9.14
N SER A 374 -4.26 -10.56 9.10
CA SER A 374 -3.35 -9.56 8.54
C SER A 374 -3.68 -9.16 7.09
N ASN A 375 -4.27 -10.06 6.30
CA ASN A 375 -4.70 -9.78 4.93
C ASN A 375 -5.80 -8.71 4.88
N ARG A 376 -6.73 -8.73 5.85
CA ARG A 376 -7.79 -7.71 5.98
C ARG A 376 -7.18 -6.36 6.34
N ILE A 377 -6.20 -6.33 7.24
CA ILE A 377 -5.48 -5.11 7.61
C ILE A 377 -4.77 -4.50 6.39
N ASP A 378 -4.01 -5.30 5.64
CA ASP A 378 -3.28 -4.84 4.45
C ASP A 378 -4.23 -4.31 3.36
N PHE A 379 -5.36 -4.99 3.14
CA PHE A 379 -6.40 -4.52 2.23
C PHE A 379 -6.96 -3.16 2.67
N LEU A 380 -7.41 -3.05 3.92
CA LEU A 380 -8.06 -1.84 4.42
C LEU A 380 -7.07 -0.66 4.43
N ASP A 381 -5.83 -0.87 4.84
CA ASP A 381 -4.79 0.16 4.84
C ASP A 381 -4.57 0.73 3.44
N LYS A 382 -4.43 -0.13 2.43
CA LYS A 382 -4.22 0.28 1.03
C LYS A 382 -5.43 1.03 0.47
N TYR A 383 -6.63 0.51 0.68
CA TYR A 383 -7.86 1.14 0.17
C TYR A 383 -8.12 2.49 0.85
N ILE A 384 -8.07 2.56 2.17
CA ILE A 384 -8.30 3.80 2.91
C ILE A 384 -7.20 4.83 2.62
N SER A 385 -5.95 4.40 2.38
CA SER A 385 -4.89 5.28 1.88
C SER A 385 -5.21 5.88 0.50
N CYS A 386 -5.73 5.08 -0.43
CA CYS A 386 -6.22 5.57 -1.73
C CYS A 386 -7.41 6.52 -1.58
N LEU A 387 -8.33 6.25 -0.65
CA LEU A 387 -9.42 7.17 -0.34
C LEU A 387 -8.90 8.51 0.19
N GLN A 388 -7.92 8.47 1.10
CA GLN A 388 -7.30 9.68 1.64
C GLN A 388 -6.67 10.51 0.52
N LYS A 389 -5.98 9.88 -0.43
CA LYS A 389 -5.42 10.58 -1.60
C LYS A 389 -6.50 11.37 -2.36
N ALA A 390 -7.69 10.80 -2.57
CA ALA A 390 -8.78 11.50 -3.25
C ALA A 390 -9.29 12.71 -2.43
N VAL A 391 -9.34 12.57 -1.10
CA VAL A 391 -9.71 13.66 -0.18
C VAL A 391 -8.66 14.77 -0.16
N ASP A 392 -7.37 14.40 -0.07
CA ASP A 392 -6.24 15.33 -0.09
C ASP A 392 -6.20 16.12 -1.42
N GLU A 393 -6.67 15.53 -2.53
CA GLU A 393 -6.83 16.16 -3.85
C GLU A 393 -8.17 16.90 -4.05
N GLY A 394 -9.04 16.97 -3.03
CA GLY A 394 -10.19 17.87 -3.00
C GLY A 394 -11.58 17.24 -3.15
N ALA A 395 -11.70 15.90 -3.13
CA ALA A 395 -13.01 15.24 -3.07
C ALA A 395 -13.69 15.44 -1.69
N ASP A 396 -14.94 15.91 -1.65
CA ASP A 396 -15.72 16.05 -0.40
C ASP A 396 -16.24 14.67 0.05
N VAL A 397 -15.36 13.88 0.67
CA VAL A 397 -15.74 12.62 1.34
C VAL A 397 -15.84 12.86 2.83
N ARG A 398 -17.03 12.62 3.39
CA ARG A 398 -17.36 12.90 4.80
C ARG A 398 -17.33 11.68 5.69
N GLY A 399 -17.27 10.47 5.15
CA GLY A 399 -17.13 9.28 5.96
C GLY A 399 -16.87 7.99 5.20
N TYR A 400 -16.49 6.98 5.97
CA TYR A 400 -16.20 5.62 5.54
C TYR A 400 -16.83 4.61 6.49
N PHE A 401 -17.61 3.70 5.91
CA PHE A 401 -18.27 2.60 6.60
C PHE A 401 -17.68 1.27 6.15
N LEU A 402 -17.05 0.58 7.09
CA LEU A 402 -16.46 -0.73 6.85
C LEU A 402 -17.55 -1.81 6.77
N TRP A 403 -17.55 -2.57 5.68
CA TRP A 403 -18.37 -3.77 5.49
C TRP A 403 -17.56 -5.01 5.92
N THR A 404 -17.83 -5.64 7.07
CA THR A 404 -18.92 -5.40 8.06
C THR A 404 -18.42 -5.37 9.50
N PHE A 405 -19.31 -5.07 10.44
CA PHE A 405 -19.00 -5.29 11.85
C PHE A 405 -18.88 -6.78 12.21
N LEU A 406 -19.89 -7.59 11.90
CA LEU A 406 -19.94 -9.03 12.22
C LEU A 406 -19.77 -9.88 10.97
N ASP A 407 -19.06 -11.00 11.09
CA ASP A 407 -19.23 -12.10 10.15
C ASP A 407 -20.71 -12.50 10.11
N ASN A 408 -21.27 -12.61 8.91
CA ASN A 408 -22.71 -12.64 8.69
C ASN A 408 -23.10 -13.63 7.59
N PHE A 409 -24.39 -13.69 7.25
CA PHE A 409 -24.90 -14.50 6.13
C PHE A 409 -24.64 -13.76 4.80
N GLU A 410 -23.65 -14.19 4.02
CA GLU A 410 -23.25 -13.56 2.75
C GLU A 410 -24.12 -14.07 1.57
N TRP A 411 -25.42 -13.76 1.64
CA TRP A 411 -26.37 -13.94 0.53
C TRP A 411 -26.38 -15.38 -0.03
N ASP A 412 -26.18 -15.57 -1.33
CA ASP A 412 -26.16 -16.90 -1.97
C ASP A 412 -25.02 -17.81 -1.46
N LYS A 413 -24.00 -17.23 -0.80
CA LYS A 413 -22.86 -17.95 -0.22
C LYS A 413 -23.13 -18.47 1.19
N GLY A 414 -24.25 -18.08 1.81
CA GLY A 414 -24.53 -18.44 3.19
C GLY A 414 -23.40 -17.98 4.12
N TYR A 415 -22.86 -18.88 4.95
CA TYR A 415 -21.81 -18.55 5.92
C TYR A 415 -20.39 -18.92 5.45
N SER A 416 -20.17 -19.21 4.17
CA SER A 416 -18.84 -19.59 3.65
C SER A 416 -17.86 -18.42 3.59
N GLU A 417 -18.37 -17.19 3.50
CA GLU A 417 -17.59 -15.97 3.38
C GLU A 417 -17.67 -15.13 4.65
N ARG A 418 -16.56 -14.50 5.03
CA ARG A 418 -16.43 -13.74 6.28
C ARG A 418 -15.85 -12.35 6.03
N PHE A 419 -16.69 -11.32 6.12
CA PHE A 419 -16.31 -9.92 5.92
C PHE A 419 -16.06 -9.13 7.22
N GLY A 420 -16.50 -9.65 8.37
CA GLY A 420 -16.62 -8.86 9.59
C GLY A 420 -15.30 -8.51 10.26
N LEU A 421 -15.27 -7.41 11.03
CA LEU A 421 -14.23 -7.14 12.02
C LEU A 421 -14.30 -8.07 13.24
N VAL A 422 -15.48 -8.66 13.47
CA VAL A 422 -15.75 -9.54 14.58
C VAL A 422 -16.14 -10.91 14.04
N TYR A 423 -15.36 -11.92 14.42
CA TYR A 423 -15.67 -13.30 14.13
C TYR A 423 -16.91 -13.72 14.93
N VAL A 424 -17.83 -14.40 14.26
CA VAL A 424 -19.00 -15.04 14.89
C VAL A 424 -18.85 -16.55 14.79
N ASP A 425 -18.81 -17.20 15.94
CA ASP A 425 -19.06 -18.63 16.05
C ASP A 425 -20.58 -18.83 15.99
N TYR A 426 -21.09 -19.26 14.84
CA TYR A 426 -22.53 -19.38 14.61
C TYR A 426 -23.22 -20.46 15.46
N LEU A 427 -22.46 -21.44 16.00
CA LEU A 427 -23.02 -22.47 16.87
C LEU A 427 -23.23 -21.95 18.29
N THR A 428 -22.26 -21.20 18.81
CA THR A 428 -22.29 -20.70 20.19
C THR A 428 -22.74 -19.24 20.30
N GLN A 429 -22.86 -18.56 19.16
CA GLN A 429 -23.09 -17.13 19.01
C GLN A 429 -22.01 -16.25 19.68
N LYS A 430 -20.82 -16.82 19.93
CA LYS A 430 -19.70 -16.10 20.53
C LYS A 430 -19.08 -15.12 19.52
N ARG A 431 -18.84 -13.88 19.97
CA ARG A 431 -18.12 -12.83 19.23
C ARG A 431 -16.65 -12.79 19.63
N ILE A 432 -15.76 -12.70 18.65
CA ILE A 432 -14.30 -12.54 18.86
C ILE A 432 -13.81 -11.40 17.98
N ALA A 433 -13.33 -10.31 18.58
CA ALA A 433 -12.69 -9.23 17.85
C ALA A 433 -11.45 -9.77 17.14
N LYS A 434 -11.36 -9.55 15.82
CA LYS A 434 -10.19 -9.91 15.02
C LYS A 434 -9.09 -8.85 15.19
N ASP A 435 -7.87 -9.15 14.76
CA ASP A 435 -6.79 -8.17 14.82
C ASP A 435 -7.11 -6.91 13.99
N SER A 436 -7.85 -7.05 12.88
CA SER A 436 -8.35 -5.92 12.09
C SER A 436 -9.26 -4.97 12.87
N ALA A 437 -10.01 -5.46 13.87
CA ALA A 437 -10.88 -4.61 14.69
C ALA A 437 -10.07 -3.64 15.54
N TYR A 438 -8.99 -4.15 16.15
CA TYR A 438 -8.07 -3.32 16.94
C TYR A 438 -7.23 -2.40 16.07
N TRP A 439 -6.83 -2.84 14.87
CA TRP A 439 -6.18 -1.96 13.90
C TRP A 439 -7.12 -0.82 13.46
N TYR A 440 -8.38 -1.12 13.13
CA TYR A 440 -9.35 -0.11 12.72
C TYR A 440 -9.70 0.86 13.86
N GLN A 441 -9.73 0.38 15.11
CA GLN A 441 -9.80 1.24 16.29
C GLN A 441 -8.68 2.29 16.29
N GLN A 442 -7.43 1.89 16.02
CA GLN A 442 -6.30 2.83 15.93
C GLN A 442 -6.45 3.81 14.75
N VAL A 443 -7.00 3.38 13.61
CA VAL A 443 -7.31 4.28 12.48
C VAL A 443 -8.31 5.36 12.92
N MET A 444 -9.40 4.98 13.59
CA MET A 444 -10.41 5.91 14.09
C MET A 444 -9.85 6.86 15.16
N GLU A 445 -9.07 6.35 16.12
CA GLU A 445 -8.47 7.15 17.20
C GLU A 445 -7.45 8.16 16.68
N THR A 446 -6.69 7.78 15.65
CA THR A 446 -5.65 8.64 15.07
C THR A 446 -6.13 9.46 13.86
N ASN A 447 -7.40 9.32 13.49
CA ASN A 447 -7.99 9.91 12.29
C ASN A 447 -7.18 9.64 11.00
N GLY A 448 -6.72 8.39 10.87
CA GLY A 448 -5.93 7.90 9.74
C GLY A 448 -4.42 8.16 9.80
N ARG A 449 -3.87 8.76 10.87
CA ARG A 449 -2.42 9.03 10.97
C ARG A 449 -1.56 7.77 10.85
N ASN A 450 -2.07 6.62 11.29
CA ASN A 450 -1.39 5.33 11.23
C ASN A 450 -1.47 4.62 9.86
N LEU A 451 -2.19 5.17 8.88
CA LEU A 451 -2.29 4.61 7.53
C LEU A 451 -0.97 4.74 6.78
N SER A 452 -0.64 3.77 5.92
CA SER A 452 0.64 3.74 5.20
C SER A 452 0.93 4.99 4.36
N ILE A 453 -0.08 5.67 3.79
CA ILE A 453 0.12 6.94 3.09
C ILE A 453 0.71 8.06 3.96
N ASN A 454 0.51 8.00 5.29
CA ASN A 454 1.04 8.97 6.24
C ASN A 454 2.31 8.47 6.96
N MET A 455 2.82 7.28 6.60
CA MET A 455 3.95 6.64 7.24
C MET A 455 5.12 6.53 6.26
N ASN A 456 6.35 6.60 6.76
CA ASN A 456 7.53 6.36 5.93
C ASN A 456 7.50 4.93 5.38
N LYS A 457 7.70 4.77 4.07
CA LYS A 457 7.76 3.46 3.43
C LYS A 457 8.98 2.69 3.94
N LYS A 458 8.74 1.50 4.48
CA LYS A 458 9.77 0.63 5.07
C LYS A 458 10.18 -0.50 4.11
N GLU A 459 10.53 -0.15 2.88
CA GLU A 459 11.05 -1.13 1.91
C GLU A 459 12.58 -1.17 1.91
N ILE A 460 13.16 -2.34 1.60
CA ILE A 460 14.60 -2.48 1.39
C ILE A 460 14.92 -1.94 0.00
N ILE A 461 15.87 -1.01 -0.08
CA ILE A 461 16.21 -0.35 -1.34
C ILE A 461 17.37 -1.09 -2.01
N TYR A 462 17.04 -1.97 -2.95
CA TYR A 462 18.02 -2.64 -3.81
C TYR A 462 18.36 -1.77 -5.01
N MET A 463 19.63 -1.77 -5.42
CA MET A 463 20.09 -0.97 -6.55
C MET A 463 20.98 -1.76 -7.49
N ASN A 464 21.05 -1.29 -8.72
CA ASN A 464 21.93 -1.80 -9.76
C ASN A 464 23.32 -1.15 -9.59
N PRO A 465 24.38 -1.94 -9.32
CA PRO A 465 25.73 -1.42 -9.25
C PRO A 465 26.22 -0.87 -10.59
N VAL A 466 27.17 0.07 -10.53
CA VAL A 466 27.83 0.61 -11.73
C VAL A 466 29.25 0.04 -11.83
N PHE A 467 29.58 -0.59 -12.95
CA PHE A 467 30.88 -1.24 -13.16
C PHE A 467 31.85 -0.35 -13.95
N LYS A 468 33.13 -0.34 -13.57
CA LYS A 468 34.20 0.42 -14.24
C LYS A 468 35.33 -0.48 -14.70
N GLN A 469 35.66 -0.37 -15.99
CA GLN A 469 36.88 -0.95 -16.53
C GLN A 469 38.10 -0.11 -16.14
N MET A 470 39.10 -0.76 -15.58
CA MET A 470 40.33 -0.12 -15.11
C MET A 470 41.53 -0.85 -15.71
N ILE A 471 42.60 -0.12 -16.03
CA ILE A 471 43.82 -0.73 -16.61
C ILE A 471 44.46 -1.80 -15.71
N TRP A 472 44.21 -1.72 -14.41
CA TRP A 472 44.67 -2.67 -13.40
C TRP A 472 43.61 -3.70 -13.00
N GLY A 473 42.38 -3.57 -13.52
CA GLY A 473 41.23 -4.36 -13.12
C GLY A 473 41.31 -5.81 -13.55
N GLY A 474 40.61 -6.67 -12.82
CA GLY A 474 40.44 -8.08 -13.14
C GLY A 474 39.04 -8.45 -13.64
N ASP A 475 38.77 -9.74 -13.59
CA ASP A 475 37.52 -10.39 -13.99
C ASP A 475 36.84 -11.13 -12.81
N LYS A 476 37.33 -10.99 -11.57
CA LYS A 476 36.75 -11.67 -10.40
C LYS A 476 35.33 -11.18 -10.09
N LEU A 477 35.01 -9.92 -10.41
CA LEU A 477 33.65 -9.41 -10.28
C LEU A 477 32.66 -10.19 -11.17
N GLY A 478 33.08 -10.70 -12.32
CA GLY A 478 32.25 -11.56 -13.16
C GLY A 478 32.31 -13.02 -12.72
N THR A 479 33.50 -13.54 -12.45
CA THR A 479 33.73 -14.98 -12.23
C THR A 479 33.38 -15.45 -10.81
N GLU A 480 33.62 -14.62 -9.78
CA GLU A 480 33.43 -14.99 -8.37
C GLU A 480 32.23 -14.30 -7.69
N TRP A 481 31.78 -13.17 -8.24
CA TRP A 481 30.59 -12.45 -7.75
C TRP A 481 29.39 -12.61 -8.67
N HIS A 482 29.61 -13.16 -9.87
CA HIS A 482 28.56 -13.41 -10.87
C HIS A 482 27.82 -12.14 -11.30
N TYR A 483 28.51 -11.00 -11.30
CA TYR A 483 28.00 -9.77 -11.90
C TYR A 483 28.06 -9.84 -13.42
N ASP A 484 27.12 -9.15 -14.06
CA ASP A 484 27.23 -8.84 -15.48
C ASP A 484 28.20 -7.66 -15.64
N ILE A 485 29.42 -7.95 -16.09
CA ILE A 485 30.52 -6.98 -16.17
C ILE A 485 30.82 -6.58 -17.63
N PRO A 486 31.23 -5.33 -17.88
CA PRO A 486 31.48 -4.85 -19.24
C PRO A 486 32.75 -5.43 -19.90
N GLY A 487 33.60 -6.16 -19.16
CA GLY A 487 34.79 -6.83 -19.72
C GLY A 487 35.79 -7.32 -18.65
N ASP A 488 36.80 -8.09 -19.08
CA ASP A 488 37.75 -8.82 -18.21
C ASP A 488 38.75 -7.94 -17.43
N ASN A 489 38.63 -6.62 -17.56
CA ASN A 489 39.39 -5.61 -16.84
C ASN A 489 38.49 -4.72 -15.97
N THR A 490 37.32 -5.23 -15.57
CA THR A 490 36.39 -4.53 -14.67
C THR A 490 36.96 -4.52 -13.25
N GLY A 491 37.66 -3.44 -12.90
CA GLY A 491 38.37 -3.33 -11.62
C GLY A 491 37.52 -2.77 -10.49
N GLU A 492 36.43 -2.06 -10.78
CA GLU A 492 35.57 -1.48 -9.75
C GLU A 492 34.09 -1.83 -9.98
N CYS A 493 33.42 -2.19 -8.90
CA CYS A 493 31.96 -2.20 -8.77
C CYS A 493 31.59 -1.08 -7.80
N TRP A 494 30.92 -0.04 -8.30
CA TRP A 494 30.32 1.00 -7.46
C TRP A 494 28.97 0.44 -7.00
N ALA A 495 29.01 -0.21 -5.84
CA ALA A 495 27.94 -1.01 -5.27
C ALA A 495 26.77 -0.15 -4.77
N VAL A 496 27.10 0.96 -4.11
CA VAL A 496 26.15 1.99 -3.66
C VAL A 496 26.77 3.34 -3.93
N SER A 497 26.18 4.10 -4.84
CA SER A 497 26.75 5.35 -5.33
C SER A 497 25.65 6.30 -5.78
N ALA A 498 25.76 7.57 -5.37
CA ALA A 498 25.04 8.68 -5.98
C ALA A 498 26.00 9.67 -6.66
N HIS A 499 27.20 9.22 -7.00
CA HIS A 499 28.21 10.06 -7.63
C HIS A 499 27.84 10.30 -9.12
N PRO A 500 27.97 11.52 -9.68
CA PRO A 500 27.58 11.80 -11.06
C PRO A 500 28.24 10.91 -12.12
N SER A 501 29.46 10.44 -11.87
CA SER A 501 30.18 9.53 -12.77
C SER A 501 29.70 8.07 -12.70
N GLY A 502 28.77 7.73 -11.81
CA GLY A 502 28.28 6.36 -11.62
C GLY A 502 27.18 6.30 -10.58
N ASP A 503 26.05 6.94 -10.86
CA ASP A 503 24.88 6.96 -9.99
C ASP A 503 24.08 5.66 -10.16
N CYS A 504 23.82 4.95 -9.06
CA CYS A 504 23.11 3.69 -9.07
C CYS A 504 21.61 3.91 -9.31
N THR A 505 21.00 3.06 -10.12
CA THR A 505 19.54 3.05 -10.33
C THR A 505 18.89 2.05 -9.37
N ILE A 506 17.77 2.43 -8.76
CA ILE A 506 16.97 1.53 -7.91
C ILE A 506 16.40 0.41 -8.77
N LYS A 507 16.62 -0.83 -8.32
CA LYS A 507 16.38 -2.05 -9.10
C LYS A 507 14.90 -2.45 -9.15
N GLU A 508 14.21 -2.31 -8.02
CA GLU A 508 12.88 -2.87 -7.79
C GLU A 508 12.16 -2.10 -6.68
N GLY A 509 10.89 -2.43 -6.44
CA GLY A 509 10.06 -1.79 -5.41
C GLY A 509 9.43 -0.47 -5.86
N THR A 510 9.00 0.33 -4.90
CA THR A 510 8.28 1.59 -5.12
C THR A 510 9.09 2.58 -5.96
N TYR A 511 10.41 2.61 -5.76
CA TYR A 511 11.30 3.60 -6.37
C TYR A 511 12.05 3.07 -7.60
N ALA A 512 11.65 1.91 -8.15
CA ALA A 512 12.32 1.30 -9.30
C ALA A 512 12.49 2.29 -10.46
N GLY A 513 13.71 2.36 -11.01
CA GLY A 513 14.06 3.25 -12.11
C GLY A 513 14.53 4.66 -11.71
N LYS A 514 14.26 5.14 -10.49
CA LYS A 514 14.90 6.36 -9.96
C LYS A 514 16.40 6.11 -9.72
N THR A 515 17.22 7.16 -9.80
CA THR A 515 18.63 7.07 -9.34
C THR A 515 18.75 7.34 -7.84
N LEU A 516 19.86 6.94 -7.21
CA LEU A 516 20.07 7.19 -5.78
C LEU A 516 20.17 8.68 -5.47
N SER A 517 20.73 9.49 -6.38
CA SER A 517 20.76 10.96 -6.20
C SER A 517 19.38 11.61 -6.30
N GLN A 518 18.52 11.12 -7.20
CA GLN A 518 17.12 11.55 -7.27
C GLN A 518 16.40 11.19 -5.98
N LEU A 519 16.54 9.94 -5.53
CA LEU A 519 15.90 9.46 -4.31
C LEU A 519 16.33 10.25 -3.06
N TRP A 520 17.63 10.56 -2.95
CA TRP A 520 18.18 11.41 -1.88
C TRP A 520 17.51 12.79 -1.80
N THR A 521 17.19 13.36 -2.96
CA THR A 521 16.64 14.71 -3.08
C THR A 521 15.13 14.73 -2.89
N GLU A 522 14.44 13.76 -3.47
CA GLU A 522 12.97 13.72 -3.53
C GLU A 522 12.34 13.06 -2.29
N GLU A 523 13.06 12.15 -1.62
CA GLU A 523 12.57 11.37 -0.47
C GLU A 523 13.57 11.43 0.72
N PRO A 524 13.92 12.64 1.23
CA PRO A 524 14.95 12.81 2.25
C PRO A 524 14.64 12.09 3.57
N GLU A 525 13.37 11.79 3.85
CA GLU A 525 12.93 11.06 5.03
C GLU A 525 13.38 9.60 5.05
N LEU A 526 13.59 8.97 3.87
CA LEU A 526 14.19 7.64 3.77
C LEU A 526 15.61 7.60 4.32
N PHE A 527 16.28 8.75 4.37
CA PHE A 527 17.65 8.91 4.83
C PHE A 527 17.75 9.69 6.13
N GLY A 528 16.63 9.84 6.85
CA GLY A 528 16.59 10.49 8.16
C GLY A 528 16.64 12.01 8.11
N ASN A 529 16.29 12.62 6.97
CA ASN A 529 16.31 14.08 6.76
C ASN A 529 17.67 14.70 7.06
N VAL A 530 18.74 14.01 6.65
CA VAL A 530 20.11 14.48 6.84
C VAL A 530 20.37 15.68 5.93
N ASP A 531 20.81 16.78 6.53
CA ASP A 531 21.10 18.03 5.83
C ASP A 531 22.46 17.98 5.11
N ASN A 532 22.51 17.29 3.97
CA ASN A 532 23.65 17.30 3.05
C ASN A 532 23.19 17.59 1.61
N ASP A 533 24.04 18.30 0.86
CA ASP A 533 23.77 18.67 -0.54
C ASP A 533 23.78 17.47 -1.52
N ARG A 534 24.30 16.32 -1.08
CA ARG A 534 24.38 15.07 -1.85
C ARG A 534 24.44 13.86 -0.92
N PHE A 535 24.13 12.68 -1.48
CA PHE A 535 24.33 11.42 -0.77
C PHE A 535 25.80 11.29 -0.30
N PRO A 536 26.07 11.01 0.99
CA PRO A 536 27.38 11.28 1.58
C PRO A 536 28.43 10.19 1.40
N LEU A 537 28.01 8.95 1.05
CA LEU A 537 28.91 7.79 1.00
C LEU A 537 29.00 7.18 -0.40
N LEU A 538 30.12 6.54 -0.68
CA LEU A 538 30.34 5.70 -1.86
C LEU A 538 30.92 4.36 -1.41
N ILE A 539 30.28 3.27 -1.82
CA ILE A 539 30.72 1.90 -1.53
C ILE A 539 31.22 1.27 -2.82
N LYS A 540 32.46 0.78 -2.80
CA LYS A 540 33.08 0.10 -3.94
C LYS A 540 33.53 -1.30 -3.57
N ILE A 541 33.47 -2.23 -4.51
CA ILE A 541 34.29 -3.44 -4.50
C ILE A 541 35.40 -3.23 -5.53
N ILE A 542 36.64 -3.43 -5.12
CA ILE A 542 37.80 -3.29 -5.99
C ILE A 542 38.43 -4.66 -6.20
N ASP A 543 38.55 -5.06 -7.46
CA ASP A 543 39.28 -6.26 -7.91
C ASP A 543 40.58 -5.85 -8.60
N ALA A 544 41.67 -5.83 -7.83
CA ALA A 544 42.98 -5.45 -8.32
C ALA A 544 43.69 -6.66 -8.93
N LYS A 545 43.71 -6.80 -10.26
CA LYS A 545 44.55 -7.80 -10.95
C LYS A 545 46.03 -7.39 -11.00
N ALA A 546 46.29 -6.09 -11.08
CA ALA A 546 47.62 -5.50 -11.01
C ALA A 546 47.66 -4.35 -9.99
N ASP A 547 48.86 -3.86 -9.67
CA ASP A 547 49.04 -2.78 -8.71
C ASP A 547 48.29 -1.50 -9.14
N LEU A 548 47.51 -0.94 -8.25
CA LEU A 548 46.96 0.42 -8.39
C LEU A 548 48.07 1.44 -8.19
N SER A 549 47.85 2.65 -8.69
CA SER A 549 48.83 3.73 -8.51
C SER A 549 49.10 4.03 -7.04
N ILE A 550 50.34 4.41 -6.73
CA ILE A 550 50.65 5.02 -5.43
C ILE A 550 50.01 6.40 -5.40
N GLN A 551 49.14 6.60 -4.43
CA GLN A 551 48.28 7.76 -4.40
C GLN A 551 48.03 8.28 -2.99
N VAL A 552 47.46 9.47 -2.91
CA VAL A 552 47.08 10.15 -1.68
C VAL A 552 45.85 11.00 -1.94
N HIS A 553 45.07 11.22 -0.88
CA HIS A 553 43.83 12.00 -0.95
C HIS A 553 43.91 13.30 -0.14
N PRO A 554 43.30 14.39 -0.63
CA PRO A 554 43.15 15.62 0.14
C PRO A 554 42.05 15.53 1.20
N ASP A 555 42.11 16.42 2.20
CA ASP A 555 40.99 16.67 3.10
C ASP A 555 39.95 17.61 2.45
N ASN A 556 38.81 17.83 3.12
CA ASN A 556 37.74 18.69 2.61
C ASN A 556 38.20 20.14 2.39
N VAL A 557 39.11 20.66 3.24
CA VAL A 557 39.59 22.05 3.15
C VAL A 557 40.44 22.25 1.89
N TYR A 558 41.36 21.32 1.64
CA TYR A 558 42.23 21.35 0.49
C TYR A 558 41.44 21.09 -0.81
N ALA A 559 40.55 20.09 -0.81
CA ALA A 559 39.73 19.76 -1.97
C ALA A 559 38.80 20.91 -2.36
N ALA A 560 38.14 21.55 -1.38
CA ALA A 560 37.25 22.69 -1.66
C ALA A 560 37.98 23.82 -2.41
N LYS A 561 39.25 24.07 -2.06
CA LYS A 561 40.07 25.11 -2.68
C LYS A 561 40.65 24.70 -4.05
N ASN A 562 41.02 23.44 -4.22
CA ASN A 562 41.84 22.99 -5.35
C ASN A 562 41.13 22.08 -6.36
N GLU A 563 39.91 21.63 -6.05
CA GLU A 563 39.12 20.67 -6.84
C GLU A 563 37.69 21.17 -7.07
N ASN A 564 37.53 22.46 -7.39
CA ASN A 564 36.24 23.07 -7.76
C ASN A 564 35.11 22.82 -6.73
N GLY A 565 35.41 22.89 -5.43
CA GLY A 565 34.43 22.64 -4.38
C GLY A 565 34.12 21.17 -4.11
N SER A 566 34.90 20.23 -4.66
CA SER A 566 34.74 18.80 -4.36
C SER A 566 35.03 18.48 -2.89
N LEU A 567 34.48 17.38 -2.41
CA LEU A 567 34.79 16.83 -1.09
C LEU A 567 36.20 16.22 -1.10
N GLY A 568 36.87 16.28 0.04
CA GLY A 568 38.04 15.45 0.30
C GLY A 568 37.66 13.98 0.33
N LYS A 569 38.66 13.12 0.54
CA LYS A 569 38.44 11.67 0.53
C LYS A 569 39.09 11.00 1.72
N THR A 570 38.23 10.64 2.67
CA THR A 570 38.50 9.69 3.74
C THR A 570 37.86 8.36 3.37
N GLU A 571 38.62 7.27 3.45
CA GLU A 571 38.17 5.94 3.02
C GLU A 571 38.67 4.84 3.97
N CYS A 572 38.04 3.69 3.90
CA CYS A 572 38.47 2.51 4.64
C CYS A 572 38.24 1.25 3.82
N TRP A 573 39.06 0.23 4.06
CA TRP A 573 39.08 -1.00 3.28
C TRP A 573 38.89 -2.21 4.18
N TYR A 574 37.97 -3.08 3.80
CA TYR A 574 37.88 -4.44 4.32
C TYR A 574 38.46 -5.41 3.29
N ILE A 575 39.46 -6.22 3.67
CA ILE A 575 40.09 -7.17 2.76
C ILE A 575 39.18 -8.38 2.59
N ILE A 576 38.53 -8.49 1.42
CA ILE A 576 37.64 -9.59 1.06
C ILE A 576 38.46 -10.84 0.72
N ASP A 577 39.50 -10.66 -0.09
CA ASP A 577 40.40 -11.71 -0.53
C ASP A 577 41.82 -11.17 -0.70
N ALA A 578 42.81 -11.99 -0.33
CA ALA A 578 44.22 -11.67 -0.49
C ALA A 578 45.06 -12.95 -0.59
N PRO A 579 45.97 -13.05 -1.58
CA PRO A 579 46.86 -14.20 -1.69
C PRO A 579 47.82 -14.29 -0.50
N LYS A 580 48.35 -15.48 -0.24
CA LYS A 580 49.31 -15.68 0.85
C LYS A 580 50.55 -14.81 0.65
N GLY A 581 50.88 -14.00 1.66
CA GLY A 581 52.01 -13.07 1.61
C GLY A 581 51.71 -11.77 0.88
N ALA A 582 50.43 -11.48 0.58
CA ALA A 582 50.01 -10.19 0.04
C ALA A 582 50.45 -9.03 0.93
N THR A 583 50.74 -7.90 0.30
CA THR A 583 51.08 -6.65 0.95
C THR A 583 50.26 -5.53 0.35
N LEU A 584 50.03 -4.45 1.10
CA LEU A 584 49.54 -3.17 0.58
C LEU A 584 50.61 -2.10 0.74
N VAL A 585 50.45 -0.98 0.04
CA VAL A 585 51.18 0.25 0.40
C VAL A 585 50.31 1.04 1.35
N ILE A 586 50.81 1.32 2.55
CA ILE A 586 50.13 2.14 3.56
C ILE A 586 51.17 3.00 4.28
N GLY A 587 51.11 4.30 4.09
CA GLY A 587 52.09 5.30 4.55
C GLY A 587 53.40 5.31 3.76
N HIS A 588 54.39 6.00 4.33
CA HIS A 588 55.71 6.18 3.74
C HIS A 588 56.81 6.19 4.83
N ASN A 589 58.07 6.11 4.43
CA ASN A 589 59.20 6.07 5.38
C ASN A 589 59.82 7.44 5.70
N ALA A 590 59.55 8.48 4.90
CA ALA A 590 60.08 9.83 5.11
C ALA A 590 59.73 10.40 6.50
N LYS A 591 60.70 11.06 7.14
CA LYS A 591 60.62 11.65 8.49
C LYS A 591 60.31 13.14 8.46
N THR A 592 60.73 13.86 7.42
CA THR A 592 60.45 15.29 7.24
C THR A 592 59.89 15.60 5.86
N LYS A 593 59.30 16.78 5.68
CA LYS A 593 58.71 17.20 4.41
C LYS A 593 59.78 17.37 3.31
N GLU A 594 60.99 17.76 3.69
CA GLU A 594 62.14 17.89 2.80
C GLU A 594 62.57 16.51 2.28
N GLU A 595 62.65 15.52 3.18
CA GLU A 595 62.96 14.14 2.82
C GLU A 595 61.89 13.54 1.91
N LEU A 596 60.61 13.78 2.22
CA LEU A 596 59.48 13.38 1.38
C LEU A 596 59.63 13.93 -0.06
N ASN A 597 59.89 15.23 -0.18
CA ASN A 597 60.01 15.92 -1.46
C ASN A 597 61.19 15.38 -2.28
N SER A 598 62.36 15.20 -1.66
CA SER A 598 63.53 14.59 -2.29
C SER A 598 63.23 13.17 -2.79
N MET A 599 62.66 12.30 -1.94
CA MET A 599 62.36 10.92 -2.32
C MET A 599 61.41 10.82 -3.52
N ILE A 600 60.36 11.65 -3.57
CA ILE A 600 59.37 11.64 -4.65
C ILE A 600 59.97 12.19 -5.95
N ARG A 601 60.65 13.35 -5.91
CA ARG A 601 61.18 13.98 -7.14
C ARG A 601 62.38 13.26 -7.74
N GLU A 602 63.17 12.57 -6.91
CA GLU A 602 64.31 11.76 -7.36
C GLU A 602 63.89 10.33 -7.75
N GLY A 603 62.62 9.95 -7.60
CA GLY A 603 62.12 8.61 -7.96
C GLY A 603 62.62 7.50 -7.03
N ARG A 604 62.93 7.80 -5.77
CA ARG A 604 63.43 6.85 -4.76
C ARG A 604 62.29 6.03 -4.15
N TRP A 605 61.47 5.40 -5.00
CA TRP A 605 60.21 4.75 -4.61
C TRP A 605 60.39 3.62 -3.59
N ASN A 606 61.45 2.83 -3.69
CA ASN A 606 61.74 1.74 -2.75
C ASN A 606 62.06 2.24 -1.34
N GLU A 607 62.59 3.47 -1.22
CA GLU A 607 62.86 4.10 0.07
C GLU A 607 61.60 4.81 0.59
N PHE A 608 60.83 5.42 -0.29
CA PHE A 608 59.62 6.15 0.05
C PHE A 608 58.49 5.24 0.54
N ILE A 609 58.19 4.19 -0.22
CA ILE A 609 56.99 3.36 -0.07
C ILE A 609 57.12 2.43 1.13
N ARG A 610 56.09 2.41 1.99
CA ARG A 610 55.98 1.41 3.06
C ARG A 610 55.00 0.31 2.67
N GLN A 611 55.53 -0.90 2.50
CA GLN A 611 54.73 -2.10 2.25
C GLN A 611 54.37 -2.78 3.56
N VAL A 612 53.10 -3.16 3.70
CA VAL A 612 52.54 -3.74 4.92
C VAL A 612 51.84 -5.06 4.57
N PRO A 613 52.13 -6.19 5.26
CA PRO A 613 51.45 -7.45 5.00
C PRO A 613 49.97 -7.38 5.38
N VAL A 614 49.12 -8.04 4.58
CA VAL A 614 47.68 -8.13 4.82
C VAL A 614 47.15 -9.53 4.50
N LYS A 615 45.96 -9.85 5.04
CA LYS A 615 45.22 -11.07 4.74
C LYS A 615 43.71 -10.80 4.70
N LYS A 616 42.95 -11.78 4.20
CA LYS A 616 41.47 -11.77 4.26
C LYS A 616 41.00 -11.48 5.69
N GLY A 617 40.05 -10.56 5.80
CA GLY A 617 39.44 -10.14 7.06
C GLY A 617 40.12 -8.97 7.76
N ASP A 618 41.31 -8.53 7.32
CA ASP A 618 41.91 -7.30 7.87
C ASP A 618 41.10 -6.08 7.44
N PHE A 619 41.12 -5.03 8.29
CA PHE A 619 40.47 -3.76 8.04
C PHE A 619 41.47 -2.60 8.14
N ILE A 620 41.38 -1.63 7.25
CA ILE A 620 42.33 -0.53 7.12
C ILE A 620 41.59 0.80 7.03
N GLN A 621 42.03 1.79 7.80
CA GLN A 621 41.56 3.17 7.69
C GLN A 621 42.56 4.01 6.90
N ILE A 622 42.08 4.75 5.90
CA ILE A 622 42.87 5.65 5.07
C ILE A 622 42.35 7.08 5.28
N ASP A 623 43.05 7.79 6.16
CA ASP A 623 42.77 9.20 6.39
C ASP A 623 43.42 10.07 5.30
N PRO A 624 42.89 11.28 5.04
CA PRO A 624 43.52 12.24 4.15
C PRO A 624 45.01 12.44 4.45
N GLY A 625 45.80 12.56 3.39
CA GLY A 625 47.26 12.65 3.47
C GLY A 625 48.00 11.31 3.69
N THR A 626 47.28 10.18 3.80
CA THR A 626 47.91 8.85 3.87
C THR A 626 48.30 8.38 2.46
N VAL A 627 49.59 8.12 2.23
CA VAL A 627 50.05 7.48 0.98
C VAL A 627 49.59 6.03 0.97
N HIS A 628 48.95 5.57 -0.10
CA HIS A 628 48.45 4.20 -0.16
C HIS A 628 48.38 3.65 -1.59
N ALA A 629 48.29 2.32 -1.70
CA ALA A 629 47.94 1.63 -2.95
C ALA A 629 47.51 0.18 -2.68
N ILE A 630 46.54 -0.27 -3.48
CA ILE A 630 46.13 -1.66 -3.56
C ILE A 630 47.07 -2.41 -4.50
N LYS A 631 47.63 -3.53 -4.03
CA LYS A 631 48.53 -4.38 -4.81
C LYS A 631 47.74 -5.43 -5.58
N GLY A 632 48.31 -5.91 -6.69
CA GLY A 632 47.70 -6.94 -7.52
C GLY A 632 47.40 -8.24 -6.74
N GLY A 633 46.29 -8.86 -7.09
CA GLY A 633 45.72 -10.06 -6.47
C GLY A 633 44.76 -9.79 -5.31
N ILE A 634 44.63 -8.56 -4.82
CA ILE A 634 43.81 -8.23 -3.64
C ILE A 634 42.41 -7.78 -4.06
N GLN A 635 41.40 -8.26 -3.35
CA GLN A 635 40.03 -7.79 -3.46
C GLN A 635 39.58 -7.12 -2.16
N ILE A 636 38.99 -5.93 -2.25
CA ILE A 636 38.54 -5.17 -1.07
C ILE A 636 37.11 -4.66 -1.23
N LEU A 637 36.46 -4.39 -0.11
CA LEU A 637 35.32 -3.48 -0.03
C LEU A 637 35.82 -2.14 0.52
N GLU A 638 35.61 -1.07 -0.23
CA GLU A 638 35.95 0.29 0.13
C GLU A 638 34.68 1.05 0.54
N THR A 639 34.68 1.64 1.75
CA THR A 639 33.68 2.63 2.18
C THR A 639 34.37 3.98 2.25
N GLN A 640 33.81 4.98 1.58
CA GLN A 640 34.43 6.31 1.48
C GLN A 640 33.38 7.42 1.50
N GLN A 641 33.83 8.65 1.75
CA GLN A 641 33.07 9.85 1.39
C GLN A 641 32.71 9.80 -0.10
N ASN A 642 31.59 10.40 -0.51
CA ASN A 642 31.17 10.48 -1.91
C ASN A 642 32.07 11.45 -2.73
N SER A 643 33.31 11.04 -2.97
CA SER A 643 34.37 11.78 -3.66
C SER A 643 35.22 10.83 -4.50
N ASP A 644 35.51 11.19 -5.75
CA ASP A 644 36.41 10.44 -6.64
C ASP A 644 37.76 11.15 -6.84
N VAL A 645 38.12 12.06 -5.93
CA VAL A 645 39.39 12.81 -6.00
C VAL A 645 40.55 11.91 -5.58
N THR A 646 41.59 11.84 -6.40
CA THR A 646 42.78 11.03 -6.12
C THR A 646 44.01 11.67 -6.73
N TYR A 647 45.05 11.91 -5.91
CA TYR A 647 46.33 12.42 -6.39
C TYR A 647 47.33 11.29 -6.58
N ARG A 648 47.69 11.08 -7.84
CA ARG A 648 48.65 10.06 -8.24
C ARG A 648 50.08 10.52 -8.03
N VAL A 649 50.81 9.89 -7.11
CA VAL A 649 52.23 10.19 -6.85
C VAL A 649 53.12 9.40 -7.79
N TYR A 650 52.84 8.12 -7.98
CA TYR A 650 53.60 7.21 -8.85
C TYR A 650 52.68 6.17 -9.48
N ASP A 651 52.93 5.83 -10.75
CA ASP A 651 52.05 4.93 -11.53
C ASP A 651 52.78 3.77 -12.21
N TYR A 652 53.99 3.42 -11.76
CA TYR A 652 54.80 2.36 -12.39
C TYR A 652 55.07 2.63 -13.87
N ASP A 653 55.17 3.91 -14.25
CA ASP A 653 55.42 4.36 -15.61
C ASP A 653 54.39 3.82 -16.65
N ARG A 654 53.18 3.50 -16.18
CA ARG A 654 52.11 2.96 -17.02
C ARG A 654 51.65 3.94 -18.09
N LEU A 655 51.41 3.39 -19.27
CA LEU A 655 50.88 4.11 -20.41
C LEU A 655 49.37 3.92 -20.53
N SER A 656 48.66 5.00 -20.82
CA SER A 656 47.26 5.00 -21.27
C SER A 656 47.19 5.64 -22.64
N ASN A 657 46.64 4.92 -23.63
CA ASN A 657 46.63 5.34 -25.04
C ASN A 657 48.03 5.74 -25.56
N GLY A 658 49.06 5.01 -25.14
CA GLY A 658 50.45 5.23 -25.55
C GLY A 658 51.17 6.41 -24.88
N LYS A 659 50.55 7.10 -23.91
CA LYS A 659 51.17 8.20 -23.15
C LYS A 659 51.23 7.90 -21.65
N PRO A 660 52.25 8.36 -20.92
CA PRO A 660 52.28 8.26 -19.47
C PRO A 660 51.02 8.89 -18.86
N ARG A 661 50.44 8.22 -17.86
CA ARG A 661 49.31 8.77 -17.12
C ARG A 661 49.75 9.97 -16.29
N GLU A 662 48.84 10.94 -16.12
CA GLU A 662 49.11 12.14 -15.33
C GLU A 662 49.48 11.78 -13.88
N LEU A 663 50.54 12.42 -13.39
CA LEU A 663 50.95 12.42 -12.00
C LEU A 663 50.65 13.78 -11.39
N HIS A 664 50.20 13.78 -10.15
CA HIS A 664 49.79 14.95 -9.39
C HIS A 664 50.86 15.26 -8.34
N VAL A 665 52.14 15.24 -8.72
CA VAL A 665 53.27 15.21 -7.78
C VAL A 665 53.20 16.36 -6.77
N ASP A 666 53.01 17.60 -7.25
CA ASP A 666 52.98 18.77 -6.36
C ASP A 666 51.78 18.72 -5.40
N LYS A 667 50.57 18.48 -5.92
CA LYS A 667 49.37 18.32 -5.09
C LYS A 667 49.51 17.16 -4.09
N SER A 668 50.17 16.08 -4.47
CA SER A 668 50.43 14.94 -3.60
C SER A 668 51.36 15.34 -2.45
N ILE A 669 52.47 16.00 -2.77
CA ILE A 669 53.41 16.50 -1.76
C ILE A 669 52.68 17.43 -0.80
N ASP A 670 51.83 18.34 -1.28
CA ASP A 670 51.10 19.28 -0.43
C ASP A 670 50.26 18.57 0.65
N VAL A 671 49.53 17.53 0.27
CA VAL A 671 48.58 16.87 1.17
C VAL A 671 49.15 15.72 1.99
N ILE A 672 50.30 15.14 1.61
CA ILE A 672 50.89 14.02 2.37
C ILE A 672 51.24 14.45 3.80
N THR A 673 50.73 13.69 4.76
CA THR A 673 50.99 13.85 6.19
C THR A 673 52.37 13.29 6.54
N VAL A 674 53.24 14.11 7.15
CA VAL A 674 54.59 13.69 7.56
C VAL A 674 54.80 13.99 9.06
N PRO A 675 55.27 13.02 9.86
CA PRO A 675 55.54 11.63 9.51
C PRO A 675 54.24 10.82 9.31
N ALA A 676 54.33 9.72 8.55
CA ALA A 676 53.22 8.78 8.39
C ALA A 676 52.87 8.09 9.72
N LYS A 677 51.59 7.76 9.93
CA LYS A 677 51.11 6.97 11.07
C LYS A 677 51.82 5.62 11.18
N SER A 678 51.89 5.03 12.37
CA SER A 678 52.41 3.67 12.56
C SER A 678 51.58 2.63 11.80
N VAL A 679 52.12 1.43 11.60
CA VAL A 679 51.37 0.35 10.92
C VAL A 679 50.23 -0.14 11.81
N GLU A 680 50.49 -0.24 13.11
CA GLU A 680 49.54 -0.69 14.13
C GLU A 680 48.34 0.24 14.26
N ASP A 681 48.53 1.55 14.02
CA ASP A 681 47.46 2.54 14.01
C ASP A 681 46.70 2.62 12.67
N SER A 682 47.19 1.96 11.62
CA SER A 682 46.57 1.95 10.29
C SER A 682 45.75 0.69 10.01
N ILE A 683 46.03 -0.42 10.70
CA ILE A 683 45.40 -1.73 10.41
C ILE A 683 44.80 -2.34 11.67
N LEU A 684 43.51 -2.65 11.58
CA LEU A 684 42.79 -3.51 12.52
C LEU A 684 42.80 -4.95 11.98
N SER A 685 43.51 -5.85 12.66
CA SER A 685 43.68 -7.23 12.18
C SER A 685 42.40 -8.07 12.32
N ALA A 686 42.24 -9.05 11.43
CA ALA A 686 41.13 -10.00 11.45
C ALA A 686 40.92 -10.63 12.85
N GLU A 687 41.99 -11.04 13.55
CA GLU A 687 41.86 -11.63 14.89
C GLU A 687 41.21 -10.69 15.91
N LYS A 688 41.49 -9.39 15.83
CA LYS A 688 40.90 -8.39 16.75
C LYS A 688 39.42 -8.17 16.44
N ILE A 689 39.05 -8.23 15.16
CA ILE A 689 37.66 -8.12 14.71
C ILE A 689 36.88 -9.34 15.19
N GLU A 690 37.41 -10.55 15.01
CA GLU A 690 36.71 -11.78 15.41
C GLU A 690 36.53 -11.94 16.92
N ALA A 691 37.37 -11.30 17.73
CA ALA A 691 37.27 -11.35 19.19
C ALA A 691 36.14 -10.47 19.78
N MET A 692 35.43 -9.69 18.95
CA MET A 692 34.33 -8.81 19.42
C MET A 692 33.05 -9.61 19.67
N ASP A 693 32.48 -9.46 20.88
CA ASP A 693 31.27 -10.16 21.34
C ASP A 693 29.99 -9.33 21.06
N THR A 694 29.82 -8.89 19.82
CA THR A 694 28.62 -8.18 19.36
C THR A 694 28.17 -8.69 18.00
N PRO A 695 26.86 -8.76 17.72
CA PRO A 695 26.36 -9.16 16.39
C PRO A 695 26.83 -8.21 15.27
N MET A 696 26.95 -6.91 15.58
CA MET A 696 27.57 -5.91 14.71
C MET A 696 28.94 -5.53 15.28
N LYS A 697 30.02 -6.06 14.70
CA LYS A 697 31.41 -5.83 15.11
C LYS A 697 31.89 -4.49 14.53
N LEU A 698 32.01 -3.45 15.36
CA LEU A 698 32.40 -2.11 14.91
C LEU A 698 33.86 -2.12 14.41
N LEU A 699 34.05 -1.80 13.13
CA LEU A 699 35.37 -1.73 12.50
C LEU A 699 35.97 -0.32 12.64
N ILE A 700 35.15 0.72 12.42
CA ILE A 700 35.54 2.12 12.56
C ILE A 700 34.34 3.02 12.85
N ALA A 701 34.60 4.09 13.59
CA ALA A 701 33.74 5.27 13.69
C ALA A 701 34.62 6.52 13.52
N CYS A 702 34.42 7.26 12.45
CA CYS A 702 35.12 8.53 12.18
C CYS A 702 34.10 9.67 12.03
N ASN A 703 34.54 10.87 11.63
CA ASN A 703 33.64 12.02 11.46
C ASN A 703 32.69 11.91 10.26
N TYR A 704 32.88 10.92 9.38
CA TYR A 704 32.14 10.80 8.12
C TYR A 704 31.27 9.55 8.07
N TYR A 705 31.74 8.45 8.66
CA TYR A 705 31.02 7.17 8.62
C TYR A 705 31.34 6.30 9.84
N LYS A 706 30.46 5.31 10.03
CA LYS A 706 30.67 4.13 10.87
C LYS A 706 30.54 2.88 10.00
N VAL A 707 31.39 1.89 10.26
CA VAL A 707 31.40 0.62 9.52
C VAL A 707 31.44 -0.55 10.49
N TRP A 708 30.64 -1.58 10.21
CA TRP A 708 30.56 -2.81 10.97
C TRP A 708 30.74 -4.04 10.09
N LYS A 709 31.25 -5.11 10.68
CA LYS A 709 31.16 -6.48 10.15
C LYS A 709 30.05 -7.23 10.88
N ILE A 710 29.27 -7.99 10.14
CA ILE A 710 28.23 -8.87 10.67
C ILE A 710 28.48 -10.26 10.09
N ASP A 711 28.65 -11.25 10.97
CA ASP A 711 28.70 -12.65 10.60
C ASP A 711 27.40 -13.33 11.02
N VAL A 712 26.68 -13.87 10.06
CA VAL A 712 25.44 -14.60 10.29
C VAL A 712 25.77 -16.08 10.14
N ASP A 713 26.00 -16.76 11.26
CA ASP A 713 26.15 -18.22 11.33
C ASP A 713 24.96 -18.89 12.06
N ALA A 714 24.08 -18.08 12.65
CA ALA A 714 22.84 -18.46 13.31
C ALA A 714 21.83 -17.31 13.15
N PRO A 715 20.51 -17.57 13.32
CA PRO A 715 19.51 -16.51 13.29
C PRO A 715 19.84 -15.41 14.31
N LEU A 716 19.87 -14.16 13.85
CA LEU A 716 20.11 -12.99 14.69
C LEU A 716 19.24 -11.82 14.25
N THR A 717 18.88 -10.97 15.20
CA THR A 717 18.12 -9.74 14.94
C THR A 717 18.99 -8.53 15.23
N ILE A 718 19.05 -7.59 14.29
CA ILE A 718 19.60 -6.25 14.50
C ILE A 718 18.48 -5.21 14.43
N THR A 719 18.77 -3.98 14.86
CA THR A 719 17.85 -2.86 14.70
C THR A 719 18.51 -1.78 13.84
N GLN A 720 17.76 -1.25 12.89
CA GLN A 720 18.15 -0.11 12.09
C GLN A 720 17.64 1.19 12.74
N ASP A 721 18.49 1.78 13.57
CA ASP A 721 18.27 3.04 14.31
C ASP A 721 19.07 4.24 13.75
N TYR A 722 19.81 4.05 12.67
CA TYR A 722 20.62 5.08 12.01
C TYR A 722 19.81 5.83 10.95
N PRO A 723 20.29 6.99 10.43
CA PRO A 723 19.62 7.68 9.33
C PRO A 723 19.37 6.78 8.10
N PHE A 724 20.31 5.88 7.82
CA PHE A 724 20.16 4.75 6.90
C PHE A 724 21.30 3.74 7.16
N LEU A 725 21.15 2.47 6.78
CA LEU A 725 22.23 1.49 6.80
C LEU A 725 22.47 0.95 5.39
N ILE A 726 23.68 1.14 4.87
CA ILE A 726 24.13 0.49 3.64
C ILE A 726 24.63 -0.91 4.01
N MET A 727 24.10 -1.93 3.35
CA MET A 727 24.40 -3.33 3.61
C MET A 727 25.02 -3.96 2.36
N SER A 728 26.17 -4.61 2.53
CA SER A 728 26.88 -5.30 1.44
C SER A 728 27.20 -6.73 1.84
N VAL A 729 26.56 -7.70 1.20
CA VAL A 729 26.84 -9.12 1.42
C VAL A 729 28.11 -9.48 0.64
N ILE A 730 29.19 -9.79 1.35
CA ILE A 730 30.51 -10.03 0.74
C ILE A 730 30.88 -11.51 0.64
N ASP A 731 30.19 -12.38 1.38
CA ASP A 731 30.38 -13.83 1.33
C ASP A 731 29.09 -14.55 1.73
N GLY A 732 28.87 -15.73 1.16
CA GLY A 732 27.74 -16.61 1.49
C GLY A 732 26.35 -16.13 1.05
N ASP A 733 25.32 -16.66 1.72
CA ASP A 733 23.91 -16.43 1.44
C ASP A 733 23.02 -16.60 2.68
N GLY A 734 21.81 -16.05 2.61
CA GLY A 734 20.88 -16.05 3.72
C GLY A 734 19.57 -15.33 3.41
N LEU A 735 18.82 -15.05 4.47
CA LEU A 735 17.55 -14.35 4.46
C LEU A 735 17.67 -13.05 5.23
N ILE A 736 17.03 -12.00 4.74
CA ILE A 736 16.71 -10.77 5.46
C ILE A 736 15.19 -10.60 5.49
N ASN A 737 14.58 -10.63 6.68
CA ASN A 737 13.12 -10.61 6.85
C ASN A 737 12.39 -11.62 5.92
N GLY A 738 12.98 -12.80 5.73
CA GLY A 738 12.46 -13.86 4.85
C GLY A 738 12.82 -13.74 3.36
N GLN A 739 13.48 -12.66 2.92
CA GLN A 739 13.90 -12.45 1.54
C GLN A 739 15.32 -12.96 1.29
N MET A 740 15.55 -13.66 0.19
CA MET A 740 16.86 -14.19 -0.17
C MET A 740 17.87 -13.07 -0.46
N ILE A 741 19.01 -13.13 0.20
CA ILE A 741 20.18 -12.31 -0.10
C ILE A 741 21.42 -13.20 -0.21
N LYS A 742 22.37 -12.80 -1.04
CA LYS A 742 23.61 -13.53 -1.30
C LYS A 742 24.75 -12.58 -1.59
N LYS A 743 25.98 -13.12 -1.59
CA LYS A 743 27.20 -12.43 -2.02
C LYS A 743 26.92 -11.60 -3.26
N GLY A 744 27.28 -10.32 -3.16
CA GLY A 744 27.10 -9.31 -4.20
C GLY A 744 25.77 -8.56 -4.17
N ASN A 745 24.87 -8.87 -3.25
CA ASN A 745 23.73 -8.00 -2.98
C ASN A 745 24.14 -6.80 -2.14
N HIS A 746 23.76 -5.61 -2.63
CA HIS A 746 23.97 -4.33 -1.97
C HIS A 746 22.62 -3.60 -1.88
N PHE A 747 22.31 -3.08 -0.70
CA PHE A 747 21.02 -2.45 -0.46
C PHE A 747 21.11 -1.45 0.68
N ILE A 748 20.11 -0.57 0.77
CA ILE A 748 19.93 0.36 1.87
C ILE A 748 18.72 -0.05 2.70
N LEU A 749 18.90 -0.09 4.02
CA LEU A 749 17.82 -0.09 4.99
C LEU A 749 17.51 1.37 5.35
N PRO A 750 16.33 1.90 4.99
CA PRO A 750 16.00 3.31 5.21
C PRO A 750 15.85 3.65 6.70
N SER A 751 15.74 4.95 6.98
CA SER A 751 15.39 5.48 8.29
C SER A 751 14.08 4.89 8.80
N GLY A 752 14.04 4.50 10.07
CA GLY A 752 12.83 3.97 10.71
C GLY A 752 12.43 2.57 10.25
N TYR A 753 13.29 1.84 9.52
CA TYR A 753 13.05 0.46 9.11
C TYR A 753 12.76 -0.44 10.33
N GLY A 754 13.52 -0.27 11.42
CA GLY A 754 13.29 -0.97 12.68
C GLY A 754 14.01 -2.32 12.73
N LYS A 755 13.30 -3.38 13.14
CA LYS A 755 13.91 -4.70 13.33
C LYS A 755 14.25 -5.37 12.00
N VAL A 756 15.41 -6.02 11.97
CA VAL A 756 15.94 -6.75 10.82
C VAL A 756 16.34 -8.14 11.29
N ASP A 757 15.62 -9.15 10.82
CA ASP A 757 15.91 -10.55 11.10
C ASP A 757 16.81 -11.12 10.00
N LEU A 758 17.97 -11.63 10.40
CA LEU A 758 18.97 -12.23 9.53
C LEU A 758 19.11 -13.72 9.85
N GLN A 759 19.18 -14.55 8.82
CA GLN A 759 19.38 -16.00 8.94
C GLN A 759 20.26 -16.48 7.79
N GLY A 760 21.09 -17.50 8.00
CA GLY A 760 21.86 -18.13 6.93
C GLY A 760 23.31 -18.34 7.30
N LYS A 761 24.17 -18.31 6.29
CA LYS A 761 25.63 -18.35 6.43
C LYS A 761 26.24 -17.29 5.53
N MET A 762 26.42 -16.08 6.05
CA MET A 762 26.88 -14.94 5.27
C MET A 762 27.69 -13.93 6.09
N THR A 763 28.57 -13.20 5.41
CA THR A 763 29.28 -12.06 5.97
C THR A 763 28.80 -10.79 5.29
N ILE A 764 28.42 -9.80 6.10
CA ILE A 764 27.92 -8.49 5.65
C ILE A 764 28.83 -7.40 6.18
N ILE A 765 29.19 -6.45 5.32
CA ILE A 765 29.73 -5.16 5.75
C ILE A 765 28.60 -4.13 5.73
N ALA A 766 28.34 -3.54 6.88
CA ALA A 766 27.32 -2.52 7.06
C ALA A 766 27.98 -1.16 7.28
N SER A 767 27.42 -0.09 6.73
CA SER A 767 27.93 1.27 6.95
C SER A 767 26.80 2.31 7.04
N THR A 768 27.07 3.39 7.76
CA THR A 768 26.20 4.56 7.86
C THR A 768 27.04 5.82 8.05
N ILE A 769 26.41 6.98 8.01
CA ILE A 769 27.05 8.25 8.37
C ILE A 769 27.30 8.36 9.88
N ALA A 770 28.26 9.21 10.24
CA ALA A 770 28.71 9.38 11.62
C ALA A 770 27.71 10.12 12.52
#